data_AF-A0A9Q9C432-F1
#
_entry.id   AF-A0A9Q9C432-F1
#
_cell.length_a   1.000
_cell.length_b   1.000
_cell.length_c   1.000
_cell.angle_alpha   90.00
_cell.angle_beta   90.00
_cell.angle_gamma   90.00
#
_symmetry.space_group_name_H-M   'P 1'
#
loop_
_entity.id
_entity.type
_entity.pdbx_description
1 polymer ?
#
loop_
_entity_poly.entity_id
_entity_poly.type
_entity_poly.pdbx_seq_one_letter_code
_entity_poly.pdbx_strand_id
1 'polypeptide(L)'
;MQASLYLNTSTQMRKDEIMQKLRSSSEKDKIEGMKQMIAQMSQGEDFSALTHKITKETLVVKSNELKRLFYYYLELLPKSRGTQSFEEMLLLSNQVRKDLEHPNEYVRGFAMRFVSTLDDQELVGNFYKLVKDNFNHPNSYVRRNAYFCLGEVFLKMDTYREVPDLLYHALLRDMDPNCLREAFVSLHLVDPGLALKYAGEVDLSIPSELSTAIIEKIDDERLLERFLFSGDSLTAFEAGISIHKTSNDQQLLKRATDTILRCLEDLPGYREYAIDVFLLSAYSFSGYAMSFISMVDPYDLGFCSKCLDFGFKISETHEFLQISDFLGSKFIETHDASVQNQSFRVLLLEKMAYFADVYSSYSREVVSEALEGIASENPEMSYGSLTFLSSCLEVMRKGFEPGREDATGYLEYLERLTGKINEVKYGKILRCCFGLLRKHVTKDVFAKVVGILDSSFELSDKPLYLRSTQTFLGAFICIELSEMCRNLGGDSKDRVIGIMLKFIEHGKESKTMDGSSHSTIVSCIRSLISSSERIEVSSDSYKRCREDVFDPIVLPGTRVCDEGNLNKLHEFLAGDESGEAEMKNITQLTGLSDPIYVEATTSYTRYEVVLDMLLINQTSSYLQNILLDFVTSQGFSATFVNTPFSLSSRSVITKRFAFRIIDGSNGFISGSITFRYPDESGEYANTAYTINLSEVKTSISKFLEPKKIDSDRFREMWKELEWENTYTLKFVTRRALEEIFGEVSKALSGEMLDVECDESYAVGNIACSTLQNVCVLINVCLRRGEYVHFESRIRSRKEGIVKSVSAVVGDVLKSLKNK
;
A
#
# COMPACT_ATOMS: atom_id res chain seq x y z
N MET A 1 -24.60 2.20 20.55
CA MET A 1 -23.90 1.44 19.50
C MET A 1 -24.60 1.68 18.16
N GLN A 2 -24.10 2.63 17.36
CA GLN A 2 -24.59 2.89 15.99
C GLN A 2 -24.07 1.77 15.09
N ALA A 3 -24.91 0.77 14.82
CA ALA A 3 -24.62 -0.21 13.77
C ALA A 3 -24.67 0.54 12.42
N SER A 4 -23.51 0.68 11.80
CA SER A 4 -23.30 1.26 10.47
C SER A 4 -24.07 0.47 9.41
N LEU A 5 -25.24 0.97 9.03
CA LEU A 5 -26.03 0.50 7.89
C LEU A 5 -25.47 1.12 6.60
N TYR A 6 -24.30 0.65 6.15
CA TYR A 6 -23.86 0.89 4.77
C TYR A 6 -24.62 -0.05 3.84
N LEU A 7 -25.84 0.35 3.45
CA LEU A 7 -26.51 -0.21 2.28
C LEU A 7 -25.81 0.30 1.03
N ASN A 8 -24.76 -0.41 0.62
CA ASN A 8 -23.97 -0.07 -0.57
C ASN A 8 -24.77 -0.47 -1.82
N THR A 9 -25.63 0.46 -2.29
CA THR A 9 -26.44 0.23 -3.49
C THR A 9 -25.89 1.08 -4.62
N SER A 10 -25.33 0.42 -5.62
CA SER A 10 -24.48 0.97 -6.70
C SER A 10 -25.23 1.83 -7.74
N THR A 11 -26.50 2.17 -7.51
CA THR A 11 -27.31 2.98 -8.43
C THR A 11 -28.38 3.75 -7.66
N GLN A 12 -28.25 5.08 -7.60
CA GLN A 12 -29.24 5.96 -6.96
C GLN A 12 -30.53 5.98 -7.82
N MET A 13 -31.60 5.35 -7.34
CA MET A 13 -32.92 5.38 -8.00
C MET A 13 -33.65 6.71 -7.75
N ARG A 14 -34.44 7.19 -8.71
CA ARG A 14 -35.23 8.40 -8.51
C ARG A 14 -36.40 8.15 -7.56
N LYS A 15 -36.85 9.20 -6.83
CA LYS A 15 -37.99 9.11 -5.88
C LYS A 15 -39.25 8.51 -6.51
N ASP A 16 -39.51 8.82 -7.78
CA ASP A 16 -40.67 8.26 -8.51
C ASP A 16 -40.52 6.76 -8.78
N GLU A 17 -39.31 6.29 -9.09
CA GLU A 17 -39.01 4.88 -9.32
C GLU A 17 -39.11 4.07 -8.02
N ILE A 18 -38.66 4.66 -6.90
CA ILE A 18 -38.85 4.09 -5.55
C ILE A 18 -40.34 3.94 -5.25
N MET A 19 -41.13 5.00 -5.48
CA MET A 19 -42.58 4.95 -5.25
C MET A 19 -43.29 3.96 -6.19
N GLN A 20 -42.81 3.78 -7.42
CA GLN A 20 -43.33 2.78 -8.34
C GLN A 20 -43.08 1.36 -7.82
N LYS A 21 -41.87 1.09 -7.31
CA LYS A 21 -41.52 -0.19 -6.67
C LYS A 21 -42.36 -0.45 -5.42
N LEU A 22 -42.60 0.56 -4.58
CA LEU A 22 -43.44 0.43 -3.38
C LEU A 22 -44.92 0.15 -3.69
N ARG A 23 -45.42 0.59 -4.85
CA ARG A 23 -46.79 0.31 -5.34
C ARG A 23 -46.91 -1.03 -6.08
N SER A 24 -45.79 -1.69 -6.39
CA SER A 24 -45.81 -3.01 -7.04
C SER A 24 -46.52 -4.03 -6.15
N SER A 25 -47.21 -5.00 -6.76
CA SER A 25 -47.77 -6.14 -6.03
C SER A 25 -46.71 -7.15 -5.57
N SER A 26 -45.49 -7.04 -6.12
CA SER A 26 -44.34 -7.89 -5.78
C SER A 26 -43.71 -7.46 -4.45
N GLU A 27 -43.65 -8.38 -3.48
CA GLU A 27 -42.99 -8.15 -2.19
C GLU A 27 -41.50 -7.81 -2.36
N LYS A 28 -40.82 -8.45 -3.32
CA LYS A 28 -39.39 -8.20 -3.60
C LYS A 28 -39.15 -6.78 -4.08
N ASP A 29 -40.05 -6.24 -4.90
CA ASP A 29 -39.93 -4.87 -5.40
C ASP A 29 -40.13 -3.86 -4.26
N LYS A 30 -41.09 -4.12 -3.35
CA LYS A 30 -41.31 -3.30 -2.17
C LYS A 30 -40.10 -3.30 -1.24
N ILE A 31 -39.49 -4.46 -1.01
CA ILE A 31 -38.27 -4.59 -0.20
C ILE A 31 -37.11 -3.79 -0.81
N GLU A 32 -36.90 -3.92 -2.12
CA GLU A 32 -35.86 -3.17 -2.85
C GLU A 32 -36.12 -1.66 -2.80
N GLY A 33 -37.36 -1.23 -3.02
CA GLY A 33 -37.76 0.17 -2.89
C GLY A 33 -37.50 0.73 -1.49
N MET A 34 -37.86 0.00 -0.44
CA MET A 34 -37.62 0.41 0.95
C MET A 34 -36.12 0.50 1.29
N LYS A 35 -35.30 -0.46 0.85
CA LYS A 35 -33.83 -0.44 1.08
C LYS A 35 -33.19 0.80 0.47
N GLN A 36 -33.59 1.14 -0.75
CA GLN A 36 -33.05 2.27 -1.50
C GLN A 36 -33.50 3.61 -0.93
N MET A 37 -34.75 3.68 -0.48
CA MET A 37 -35.24 4.85 0.25
C MET A 37 -34.48 5.09 1.56
N ILE A 38 -34.26 4.03 2.36
CA ILE A 38 -33.50 4.13 3.62
C ILE A 38 -32.05 4.57 3.35
N ALA A 39 -31.43 4.05 2.28
CA ALA A 39 -30.09 4.45 1.87
C ALA A 39 -30.01 5.93 1.43
N GLN A 40 -31.03 6.45 0.76
CA GLN A 40 -31.09 7.87 0.39
C GLN A 40 -31.39 8.77 1.59
N MET A 41 -32.25 8.33 2.51
CA MET A 41 -32.51 9.05 3.75
C MET A 41 -31.27 9.14 4.64
N SER A 42 -30.45 8.09 4.72
CA SER A 42 -29.19 8.15 5.48
C SER A 42 -28.14 9.06 4.83
N GLN A 43 -28.27 9.35 3.53
CA GLN A 43 -27.47 10.35 2.80
C GLN A 43 -28.03 11.78 2.90
N GLY A 44 -29.13 11.98 3.64
CA GLY A 44 -29.73 13.30 3.87
C GLY A 44 -30.90 13.68 2.95
N GLU A 45 -31.40 12.76 2.11
CA GLU A 45 -32.60 13.03 1.32
C GLU A 45 -33.90 12.97 2.15
N ASP A 46 -34.79 13.95 1.97
CA ASP A 46 -36.07 13.99 2.67
C ASP A 46 -37.20 13.24 1.93
N PHE A 47 -37.88 12.36 2.66
CA PHE A 47 -39.05 11.59 2.21
C PHE A 47 -40.32 11.87 3.04
N SER A 48 -40.28 12.85 3.95
CA SER A 48 -41.37 13.15 4.91
C SER A 48 -42.72 13.39 4.23
N ALA A 49 -42.74 14.06 3.07
CA ALA A 49 -43.95 14.33 2.29
C ALA A 49 -44.60 13.07 1.68
N LEU A 50 -43.87 11.95 1.61
CA LEU A 50 -44.35 10.67 1.07
C LEU A 50 -44.79 9.69 2.16
N THR A 51 -44.61 10.04 3.44
CA THR A 51 -44.85 9.16 4.59
C THR A 51 -46.21 8.48 4.54
N HIS A 52 -47.30 9.23 4.33
CA HIS A 52 -48.65 8.65 4.26
C HIS A 52 -48.80 7.59 3.15
N LYS A 53 -48.20 7.86 1.97
CA LYS A 53 -48.23 6.91 0.84
C LYS A 53 -47.41 5.67 1.15
N ILE A 54 -46.23 5.84 1.75
CA ILE A 54 -45.34 4.73 2.13
C ILE A 54 -46.02 3.85 3.18
N THR A 55 -46.56 4.45 4.25
CA THR A 55 -47.30 3.76 5.32
C THR A 55 -48.45 2.93 4.77
N LYS A 56 -49.26 3.50 3.87
CA LYS A 56 -50.37 2.79 3.25
C LYS A 56 -49.90 1.56 2.46
N GLU A 57 -48.82 1.66 1.71
CA GLU A 57 -48.32 0.57 0.86
C GLU A 57 -47.56 -0.52 1.64
N THR A 58 -46.97 -0.19 2.80
CA THR A 58 -46.20 -1.12 3.62
C THR A 58 -47.06 -1.92 4.60
N LEU A 59 -48.06 -1.28 5.23
CA LEU A 59 -48.91 -1.93 6.25
C LEU A 59 -49.82 -3.04 5.72
N VAL A 60 -50.13 -3.02 4.43
CA VAL A 60 -51.00 -4.03 3.78
C VAL A 60 -50.28 -5.39 3.64
N VAL A 61 -48.95 -5.39 3.72
CA VAL A 61 -48.12 -6.57 3.45
C VAL A 61 -47.80 -7.33 4.74
N LYS A 62 -47.98 -8.65 4.74
CA LYS A 62 -47.71 -9.52 5.90
C LYS A 62 -46.22 -9.87 6.11
N SER A 63 -45.32 -9.23 5.38
CA SER A 63 -43.89 -9.53 5.38
C SER A 63 -43.19 -8.99 6.62
N ASN A 64 -42.51 -9.85 7.37
CA ASN A 64 -41.69 -9.43 8.51
C ASN A 64 -40.46 -8.62 8.06
N GLU A 65 -39.88 -8.92 6.89
CA GLU A 65 -38.74 -8.16 6.36
C GLU A 65 -39.18 -6.73 5.99
N LEU A 66 -40.34 -6.57 5.35
CA LEU A 66 -40.86 -5.25 5.02
C LEU A 66 -41.23 -4.46 6.28
N LYS A 67 -41.81 -5.11 7.31
CA LYS A 67 -42.06 -4.49 8.62
C LYS A 67 -40.77 -3.99 9.27
N ARG A 68 -39.69 -4.79 9.25
CA ARG A 68 -38.37 -4.37 9.74
C ARG A 68 -37.89 -3.09 9.05
N LEU A 69 -37.92 -3.07 7.72
CA LEU A 69 -37.52 -1.90 6.93
C LEU A 69 -38.44 -0.70 7.20
N PHE A 70 -39.73 -0.93 7.41
CA PHE A 70 -40.67 0.13 7.75
C PHE A 70 -40.37 0.77 9.11
N TYR A 71 -40.03 -0.01 10.13
CA TYR A 71 -39.62 0.55 11.42
C TYR A 71 -38.30 1.33 11.32
N TYR A 72 -37.33 0.88 10.54
CA TYR A 72 -36.13 1.68 10.25
C TYR A 72 -36.44 3.00 9.53
N TYR A 73 -37.39 2.98 8.59
CA TYR A 73 -37.88 4.20 7.97
C TYR A 73 -38.50 5.16 9.01
N LEU A 74 -39.34 4.66 9.93
CA LEU A 74 -39.94 5.48 10.98
C LEU A 74 -38.91 6.05 11.96
N GLU A 75 -37.84 5.31 12.26
CA GLU A 75 -36.74 5.79 13.11
C GLU A 75 -36.01 7.00 12.50
N LEU A 76 -35.92 7.08 11.16
CA LEU A 76 -35.25 8.17 10.42
C LEU A 76 -36.12 9.43 10.26
N LEU A 77 -37.42 9.35 10.50
CA LEU A 77 -38.31 10.50 10.33
C LEU A 77 -38.20 11.51 11.49
N PRO A 78 -38.45 12.81 11.23
CA PRO A 78 -38.61 13.81 12.27
C PRO A 78 -39.77 13.47 13.21
N LYS A 79 -39.57 13.61 14.52
CA LYS A 79 -40.52 13.18 15.58
C LYS A 79 -41.11 14.36 16.36
N SER A 80 -40.94 15.57 15.87
CA SER A 80 -41.41 16.79 16.53
C SER A 80 -42.91 17.03 16.30
N ARG A 81 -43.63 17.53 17.31
CA ARG A 81 -45.03 17.94 17.14
C ARG A 81 -45.15 19.00 16.04
N GLY A 82 -46.17 18.86 15.19
CA GLY A 82 -46.45 19.77 14.07
C GLY A 82 -45.84 19.37 12.72
N THR A 83 -45.09 18.28 12.65
CA THR A 83 -44.68 17.70 11.36
C THR A 83 -45.73 16.72 10.82
N GLN A 84 -45.82 16.60 9.49
CA GLN A 84 -46.69 15.60 8.85
C GLN A 84 -46.32 14.17 9.23
N SER A 85 -45.04 13.91 9.51
CA SER A 85 -44.56 12.60 9.99
C SER A 85 -45.10 12.26 11.38
N PHE A 86 -45.22 13.23 12.28
CA PHE A 86 -45.75 13.02 13.64
C PHE A 86 -47.25 12.69 13.62
N GLU A 87 -48.03 13.37 12.79
CA GLU A 87 -49.45 13.05 12.60
C GLU A 87 -49.64 11.61 12.09
N GLU A 88 -48.81 11.17 11.14
CA GLU A 88 -48.85 9.79 10.64
C GLU A 88 -48.40 8.78 11.72
N MET A 89 -47.41 9.11 12.56
CA MET A 89 -47.02 8.27 13.71
C MET A 89 -48.16 8.10 14.71
N LEU A 90 -48.98 9.14 14.93
CA LEU A 90 -50.17 9.05 15.78
C LEU A 90 -51.19 8.07 15.19
N LEU A 91 -51.42 8.11 13.87
CA LEU A 91 -52.29 7.16 13.18
C LEU A 91 -51.77 5.71 13.27
N LEU A 92 -50.45 5.54 13.30
CA LEU A 92 -49.77 4.26 13.45
C LEU A 92 -49.82 3.68 14.87
N SER A 93 -50.24 4.45 15.88
CA SER A 93 -50.19 4.02 17.28
C SER A 93 -50.90 2.69 17.53
N ASN A 94 -52.07 2.49 16.93
CA ASN A 94 -52.79 1.21 17.04
C ASN A 94 -52.03 0.03 16.43
N GLN A 95 -51.29 0.27 15.35
CA GLN A 95 -50.49 -0.76 14.70
C GLN A 95 -49.23 -1.10 15.53
N VAL A 96 -48.55 -0.08 16.06
CA VAL A 96 -47.41 -0.25 16.96
C VAL A 96 -47.80 -1.04 18.20
N ARG A 97 -48.97 -0.77 18.81
CA ARG A 97 -49.50 -1.56 19.94
C ARG A 97 -49.65 -3.03 19.58
N LYS A 98 -50.24 -3.35 18.41
CA LYS A 98 -50.39 -4.73 17.93
C LYS A 98 -49.03 -5.39 17.68
N ASP A 99 -48.07 -4.65 17.17
CA ASP A 99 -46.73 -5.17 16.88
C ASP A 99 -45.91 -5.43 18.16
N LEU A 100 -46.13 -4.67 19.25
CA LEU A 100 -45.55 -4.93 20.58
C LEU A 100 -46.08 -6.21 21.23
N GLU A 101 -47.27 -6.67 20.83
CA GLU A 101 -47.90 -7.93 21.28
C GLU A 101 -47.80 -9.04 20.23
N HIS A 102 -47.04 -8.84 19.15
CA HIS A 102 -47.01 -9.75 18.01
C HIS A 102 -46.43 -11.13 18.39
N PRO A 103 -46.89 -12.25 17.82
CA PRO A 103 -46.33 -13.58 18.13
C PRO A 103 -44.86 -13.74 17.73
N ASN A 104 -44.38 -12.99 16.73
CA ASN A 104 -42.97 -12.99 16.30
C ASN A 104 -42.13 -12.05 17.16
N GLU A 105 -41.06 -12.57 17.77
CA GLU A 105 -40.20 -11.82 18.71
C GLU A 105 -39.43 -10.67 18.06
N TYR A 106 -39.04 -10.81 16.80
CA TYR A 106 -38.32 -9.78 16.05
C TYR A 106 -39.20 -8.58 15.77
N VAL A 107 -40.48 -8.79 15.46
CA VAL A 107 -41.46 -7.70 15.26
C VAL A 107 -41.61 -6.88 16.54
N ARG A 108 -41.67 -7.53 17.71
CA ARG A 108 -41.68 -6.83 19.00
C ARG A 108 -40.41 -6.01 19.21
N GLY A 109 -39.24 -6.57 18.86
CA GLY A 109 -37.96 -5.89 18.93
C GLY A 109 -37.91 -4.61 18.08
N PHE A 110 -38.33 -4.67 16.83
CA PHE A 110 -38.39 -3.49 15.94
C PHE A 110 -39.34 -2.42 16.49
N ALA A 111 -40.50 -2.82 17.00
CA ALA A 111 -41.46 -1.90 17.60
C ALA A 111 -40.89 -1.24 18.87
N MET A 112 -40.22 -1.98 19.76
CA MET A 112 -39.58 -1.42 20.96
C MET A 112 -38.43 -0.46 20.60
N ARG A 113 -37.64 -0.79 19.57
CA ARG A 113 -36.57 0.09 19.08
C ARG A 113 -37.13 1.39 18.51
N PHE A 114 -38.24 1.33 17.78
CA PHE A 114 -38.94 2.54 17.35
C PHE A 114 -39.46 3.35 18.56
N VAL A 115 -40.10 2.70 19.54
CA VAL A 115 -40.60 3.38 20.75
C VAL A 115 -39.48 4.09 21.51
N SER A 116 -38.28 3.51 21.59
CA SER A 116 -37.14 4.15 22.26
C SER A 116 -36.65 5.42 21.55
N THR A 117 -36.97 5.58 20.26
CA THR A 117 -36.63 6.79 19.51
C THR A 117 -37.62 7.94 19.69
N LEU A 118 -38.79 7.70 20.31
CA LEU A 118 -39.81 8.72 20.53
C LEU A 118 -39.44 9.64 21.69
N ASP A 119 -39.74 10.94 21.54
CA ASP A 119 -39.46 11.96 22.56
C ASP A 119 -40.75 12.56 23.14
N ASP A 120 -41.92 12.15 22.63
CA ASP A 120 -43.22 12.68 23.04
C ASP A 120 -43.87 11.87 24.16
N GLN A 121 -44.10 12.50 25.32
CA GLN A 121 -44.56 11.83 26.54
C GLN A 121 -45.93 11.18 26.41
N GLU A 122 -46.88 11.85 25.75
CA GLU A 122 -48.24 11.31 25.55
C GLU A 122 -48.20 10.09 24.64
N LEU A 123 -47.44 10.15 23.55
CA LEU A 123 -47.29 9.05 22.61
C LEU A 123 -46.59 7.84 23.24
N VAL A 124 -45.49 8.05 23.97
CA VAL A 124 -44.79 6.98 24.70
C VAL A 124 -45.66 6.37 25.78
N GLY A 125 -46.47 7.18 26.48
CA GLY A 125 -47.44 6.71 27.48
C GLY A 125 -48.41 5.65 26.94
N ASN A 126 -48.76 5.72 25.65
CA ASN A 126 -49.63 4.72 25.00
C ASN A 126 -48.97 3.34 24.85
N PHE A 127 -47.64 3.27 24.88
CA PHE A 127 -46.86 2.05 24.65
C PHE A 127 -46.16 1.55 25.91
N TYR A 128 -45.90 2.42 26.89
CA TYR A 128 -45.07 2.12 28.05
C TYR A 128 -45.48 0.83 28.77
N LYS A 129 -46.79 0.63 29.03
CA LYS A 129 -47.29 -0.60 29.65
C LYS A 129 -46.93 -1.85 28.83
N LEU A 130 -47.07 -1.79 27.51
CA LEU A 130 -46.77 -2.92 26.62
C LEU A 130 -45.26 -3.20 26.56
N VAL A 131 -44.42 -2.17 26.58
CA VAL A 131 -42.96 -2.33 26.70
C VAL A 131 -42.62 -3.01 28.03
N LYS A 132 -43.25 -2.58 29.13
CA LYS A 132 -43.09 -3.18 30.46
C LYS A 132 -43.58 -4.62 30.52
N ASP A 133 -44.66 -4.97 29.83
CA ASP A 133 -45.14 -6.37 29.75
C ASP A 133 -44.11 -7.27 29.04
N ASN A 134 -43.37 -6.74 28.07
CA ASN A 134 -42.29 -7.44 27.36
C ASN A 134 -41.00 -7.63 28.21
N PHE A 135 -40.88 -6.96 29.36
CA PHE A 135 -39.75 -7.10 30.29
C PHE A 135 -39.58 -8.53 30.84
N ASN A 136 -40.68 -9.28 30.96
CA ASN A 136 -40.70 -10.65 31.47
C ASN A 136 -40.95 -11.71 30.38
N HIS A 137 -40.75 -11.35 29.11
CA HIS A 137 -41.03 -12.25 28.00
C HIS A 137 -40.12 -13.50 28.04
N PRO A 138 -40.61 -14.69 27.65
CA PRO A 138 -39.81 -15.93 27.70
C PRO A 138 -38.55 -15.88 26.80
N ASN A 139 -38.64 -15.21 25.65
CA ASN A 139 -37.52 -15.06 24.73
C ASN A 139 -36.56 -13.92 25.18
N SER A 140 -35.26 -14.23 25.30
CA SER A 140 -34.21 -13.30 25.72
C SER A 140 -34.04 -12.11 24.77
N TYR A 141 -34.21 -12.32 23.45
CA TYR A 141 -34.16 -11.22 22.48
C TYR A 141 -35.18 -10.12 22.81
N VAL A 142 -36.40 -10.51 23.21
CA VAL A 142 -37.47 -9.54 23.55
C VAL A 142 -37.13 -8.82 24.86
N ARG A 143 -36.70 -9.56 25.90
CA ARG A 143 -36.30 -8.96 27.18
C ARG A 143 -35.17 -7.95 27.02
N ARG A 144 -34.11 -8.32 26.28
CA ARG A 144 -33.00 -7.43 25.96
C ARG A 144 -33.48 -6.11 25.33
N ASN A 145 -34.32 -6.18 24.31
CA ASN A 145 -34.87 -4.97 23.67
C ASN A 145 -35.78 -4.17 24.62
N ALA A 146 -36.48 -4.83 25.55
CA ALA A 146 -37.29 -4.16 26.57
C ALA A 146 -36.40 -3.40 27.58
N TYR A 147 -35.28 -4.00 28.02
CA TYR A 147 -34.32 -3.35 28.92
C TYR A 147 -33.74 -2.09 28.30
N PHE A 148 -33.27 -2.19 27.06
CA PHE A 148 -32.79 -1.05 26.27
C PHE A 148 -33.87 0.04 26.11
N CYS A 149 -35.07 -0.35 25.69
CA CYS A 149 -36.18 0.59 25.43
C CYS A 149 -36.58 1.35 26.70
N LEU A 150 -36.70 0.67 27.84
CA LEU A 150 -37.03 1.30 29.12
C LEU A 150 -35.93 2.27 29.56
N GLY A 151 -34.65 1.91 29.41
CA GLY A 151 -33.53 2.80 29.71
C GLY A 151 -33.57 4.09 28.90
N GLU A 152 -33.71 3.99 27.58
CA GLU A 152 -33.81 5.15 26.68
C GLU A 152 -35.03 6.02 26.97
N VAL A 153 -36.19 5.40 27.24
CA VAL A 153 -37.42 6.14 27.60
C VAL A 153 -37.23 6.91 28.90
N PHE A 154 -36.56 6.31 29.91
CA PHE A 154 -36.26 6.99 31.16
C PHE A 154 -35.36 8.22 30.96
N LEU A 155 -34.29 8.09 30.17
CA LEU A 155 -33.36 9.19 29.90
C LEU A 155 -34.05 10.40 29.26
N LYS A 156 -35.12 10.17 28.50
CA LYS A 156 -35.90 11.21 27.83
C LYS A 156 -37.04 11.76 28.68
N MET A 157 -37.51 11.01 29.68
CA MET A 157 -38.75 11.30 30.41
C MET A 157 -38.63 11.00 31.91
N ASP A 158 -38.73 12.03 32.76
CA ASP A 158 -38.69 11.89 34.24
C ASP A 158 -39.95 11.25 34.86
N THR A 159 -40.87 10.74 34.04
CA THR A 159 -42.16 10.20 34.54
C THR A 159 -42.03 8.79 35.11
N TYR A 160 -41.10 7.98 34.59
CA TYR A 160 -41.06 6.54 34.83
C TYR A 160 -39.99 6.16 35.87
N ARG A 161 -40.15 6.69 37.09
CA ARG A 161 -39.12 6.60 38.16
C ARG A 161 -38.80 5.19 38.63
N GLU A 162 -39.61 4.20 38.30
CA GLU A 162 -39.36 2.80 38.67
C GLU A 162 -38.37 2.07 37.76
N VAL A 163 -37.98 2.65 36.62
CA VAL A 163 -37.11 1.98 35.63
C VAL A 163 -35.74 1.54 36.19
N PRO A 164 -34.99 2.35 36.97
CA PRO A 164 -33.73 1.91 37.56
C PRO A 164 -33.88 0.64 38.42
N ASP A 165 -34.89 0.61 39.29
CA ASP A 165 -35.16 -0.55 40.15
C ASP A 165 -35.56 -1.80 39.34
N LEU A 166 -36.31 -1.62 38.25
CA LEU A 166 -36.64 -2.71 37.33
C LEU A 166 -35.37 -3.28 36.68
N LEU A 167 -34.50 -2.42 36.13
CA LEU A 167 -33.26 -2.84 35.49
C LEU A 167 -32.32 -3.55 36.48
N TYR A 168 -32.22 -3.05 37.72
CA TYR A 168 -31.48 -3.74 38.79
C TYR A 168 -32.08 -5.11 39.10
N HIS A 169 -33.41 -5.23 39.15
CA HIS A 169 -34.06 -6.52 39.36
C HIS A 169 -33.84 -7.49 38.17
N ALA A 170 -33.77 -7.00 36.93
CA ALA A 170 -33.39 -7.81 35.78
C ALA A 170 -31.99 -8.41 35.94
N LEU A 171 -31.01 -7.63 36.43
CA LEU A 171 -29.65 -8.09 36.67
C LEU A 171 -29.53 -9.21 37.71
N LEU A 172 -30.45 -9.26 38.67
CA LEU A 172 -30.49 -10.31 39.69
C LEU A 172 -31.21 -11.58 39.25
N ARG A 173 -32.04 -11.49 38.21
CA ARG A 173 -32.98 -12.56 37.83
C ARG A 173 -32.63 -13.21 36.50
N ASP A 174 -32.16 -12.43 35.52
CA ASP A 174 -31.90 -12.95 34.18
C ASP A 174 -30.65 -13.83 34.17
N MET A 175 -30.65 -14.82 33.28
CA MET A 175 -29.54 -15.78 33.14
C MET A 175 -28.90 -15.68 31.75
N ASP A 176 -29.53 -14.96 30.81
CA ASP A 176 -28.99 -14.78 29.46
C ASP A 176 -27.90 -13.69 29.46
N PRO A 177 -26.68 -13.99 28.97
CA PRO A 177 -25.56 -13.04 29.03
C PRO A 177 -25.81 -11.71 28.30
N ASN A 178 -26.50 -11.75 27.16
CA ASN A 178 -26.80 -10.54 26.39
C ASN A 178 -27.86 -9.67 27.07
N CYS A 179 -28.81 -10.30 27.76
CA CYS A 179 -29.79 -9.60 28.60
C CYS A 179 -29.14 -8.93 29.80
N LEU A 180 -28.23 -9.65 30.49
CA LEU A 180 -27.48 -9.11 31.62
C LEU A 180 -26.60 -7.92 31.19
N ARG A 181 -25.85 -8.06 30.09
CA ARG A 181 -25.07 -6.96 29.50
C ARG A 181 -25.93 -5.73 29.24
N GLU A 182 -27.05 -5.89 28.54
CA GLU A 182 -27.93 -4.78 28.17
C GLU A 182 -28.59 -4.13 29.40
N ALA A 183 -29.03 -4.94 30.37
CA ALA A 183 -29.59 -4.45 31.62
C ALA A 183 -28.56 -3.61 32.39
N PHE A 184 -27.31 -4.06 32.44
CA PHE A 184 -26.24 -3.35 33.13
C PHE A 184 -25.90 -2.03 32.43
N VAL A 185 -25.73 -2.06 31.10
CA VAL A 185 -25.46 -0.84 30.31
C VAL A 185 -26.61 0.17 30.47
N SER A 186 -27.85 -0.29 30.38
CA SER A 186 -29.03 0.57 30.56
C SER A 186 -29.13 1.11 31.98
N LEU A 187 -28.85 0.29 32.99
CA LEU A 187 -28.84 0.72 34.39
C LEU A 187 -27.74 1.75 34.65
N HIS A 188 -26.53 1.53 34.16
CA HIS A 188 -25.43 2.48 34.32
C HIS A 188 -25.73 3.84 33.68
N LEU A 189 -26.41 3.86 32.53
CA LEU A 189 -26.84 5.11 31.90
C LEU A 189 -27.89 5.86 32.74
N VAL A 190 -28.81 5.11 33.36
CA VAL A 190 -29.95 5.65 34.10
C VAL A 190 -29.59 6.04 35.54
N ASP A 191 -28.85 5.17 36.24
CA ASP A 191 -28.36 5.35 37.61
C ASP A 191 -26.97 4.68 37.76
N PRO A 192 -25.88 5.45 37.57
CA PRO A 192 -24.52 4.96 37.73
C PRO A 192 -24.21 4.44 39.15
N GLY A 193 -24.85 5.01 40.18
CA GLY A 193 -24.60 4.64 41.57
C GLY A 193 -25.14 3.26 41.90
N LEU A 194 -26.35 2.95 41.42
CA LEU A 194 -26.95 1.63 41.58
C LEU A 194 -26.21 0.56 40.74
N ALA A 195 -25.72 0.92 39.55
CA ALA A 195 -24.85 0.05 38.75
C ALA A 195 -23.52 -0.25 39.44
N LEU A 196 -22.87 0.75 40.05
CA LEU A 196 -21.63 0.56 40.82
C LEU A 196 -21.85 -0.37 42.01
N LYS A 197 -22.97 -0.21 42.72
CA LYS A 197 -23.35 -1.10 43.82
C LYS A 197 -23.48 -2.56 43.34
N TYR A 198 -24.18 -2.78 42.23
CA TYR A 198 -24.30 -4.12 41.64
C TYR A 198 -22.93 -4.71 41.32
N ALA A 199 -22.08 -3.96 40.59
CA ALA A 199 -20.76 -4.44 40.21
C ALA A 199 -19.87 -4.77 41.43
N GLY A 200 -19.99 -4.02 42.53
CA GLY A 200 -19.29 -4.30 43.78
C GLY A 200 -19.70 -5.62 44.45
N GLU A 201 -20.99 -5.98 44.39
CA GLU A 201 -21.57 -7.17 45.02
C GLU A 201 -21.40 -8.46 44.19
N VAL A 202 -21.07 -8.33 42.90
CA VAL A 202 -21.00 -9.46 41.96
C VAL A 202 -19.70 -10.25 42.10
N ASP A 203 -19.80 -11.59 42.01
CA ASP A 203 -18.66 -12.51 42.00
C ASP A 203 -17.98 -12.58 40.61
N LEU A 204 -16.73 -13.06 40.57
CA LEU A 204 -15.97 -13.21 39.31
C LEU A 204 -16.50 -14.31 38.37
N SER A 205 -17.49 -15.10 38.79
CA SER A 205 -18.09 -16.20 38.02
C SER A 205 -19.26 -15.74 37.14
N ILE A 206 -19.21 -14.52 36.61
CA ILE A 206 -20.23 -13.98 35.71
C ILE A 206 -19.92 -14.26 34.24
N PRO A 207 -20.95 -14.23 33.35
CA PRO A 207 -20.72 -14.32 31.91
C PRO A 207 -19.79 -13.22 31.41
N SER A 208 -18.97 -13.54 30.40
CA SER A 208 -17.97 -12.62 29.84
C SER A 208 -18.62 -11.35 29.26
N GLU A 209 -19.82 -11.44 28.69
CA GLU A 209 -20.54 -10.28 28.15
C GLU A 209 -20.91 -9.26 29.23
N LEU A 210 -21.13 -9.71 30.47
CA LEU A 210 -21.40 -8.83 31.60
C LEU A 210 -20.10 -8.28 32.19
N SER A 211 -19.05 -9.09 32.32
CA SER A 211 -17.75 -8.64 32.85
C SER A 211 -17.14 -7.57 31.96
N THR A 212 -17.11 -7.78 30.64
CA THR A 212 -16.65 -6.79 29.64
C THR A 212 -17.43 -5.48 29.76
N ALA A 213 -18.77 -5.54 29.88
CA ALA A 213 -19.61 -4.35 30.03
C ALA A 213 -19.36 -3.60 31.35
N ILE A 214 -19.07 -4.31 32.44
CA ILE A 214 -18.67 -3.70 33.72
C ILE A 214 -17.33 -2.98 33.58
N ILE A 215 -16.33 -3.65 32.98
CA ILE A 215 -14.98 -3.12 32.78
C ILE A 215 -14.98 -1.89 31.85
N GLU A 216 -15.81 -1.89 30.80
CA GLU A 216 -15.95 -0.77 29.86
C GLU A 216 -16.60 0.48 30.46
N LYS A 217 -17.42 0.33 31.51
CA LYS A 217 -18.29 1.40 32.03
C LYS A 217 -17.92 1.90 33.42
N ILE A 218 -17.18 1.13 34.21
CA ILE A 218 -16.83 1.49 35.57
C ILE A 218 -15.32 1.77 35.68
N ASP A 219 -15.00 3.00 36.06
CA ASP A 219 -13.63 3.50 36.25
C ASP A 219 -13.08 3.26 37.68
N ASP A 220 -13.63 2.32 38.45
CA ASP A 220 -13.16 2.00 39.80
C ASP A 220 -11.97 1.03 39.77
N GLU A 221 -10.79 1.54 40.11
CA GLU A 221 -9.52 0.79 40.12
C GLU A 221 -9.59 -0.50 40.95
N ARG A 222 -10.27 -0.49 42.10
CA ARG A 222 -10.35 -1.66 42.98
C ARG A 222 -11.19 -2.77 42.37
N LEU A 223 -12.23 -2.37 41.65
CA LEU A 223 -13.11 -3.30 40.97
C LEU A 223 -12.41 -3.90 39.74
N LEU A 224 -11.73 -3.07 38.96
CA LEU A 224 -10.92 -3.51 37.82
C LEU A 224 -9.80 -4.47 38.24
N GLU A 225 -9.13 -4.21 39.37
CA GLU A 225 -8.11 -5.12 39.91
C GLU A 225 -8.67 -6.52 40.19
N ARG A 226 -9.92 -6.65 40.64
CA ARG A 226 -10.55 -7.97 40.86
C ARG A 226 -10.66 -8.74 39.55
N PHE A 227 -11.00 -8.07 38.44
CA PHE A 227 -11.15 -8.69 37.13
C PHE A 227 -9.82 -9.12 36.49
N LEU A 228 -8.66 -8.62 36.95
CA LEU A 228 -7.36 -9.14 36.52
C LEU A 228 -7.17 -10.64 36.88
N PHE A 229 -7.86 -11.11 37.92
CA PHE A 229 -7.79 -12.49 38.39
C PHE A 229 -8.90 -13.38 37.80
N SER A 230 -9.64 -12.92 36.78
CA SER A 230 -10.65 -13.74 36.13
C SER A 230 -10.02 -14.92 35.39
N GLY A 231 -10.71 -16.06 35.38
CA GLY A 231 -10.26 -17.25 34.64
C GLY A 231 -10.38 -17.14 33.12
N ASP A 232 -11.10 -16.12 32.63
CA ASP A 232 -11.22 -15.81 31.20
C ASP A 232 -10.13 -14.81 30.78
N SER A 233 -9.29 -15.22 29.82
CA SER A 233 -8.16 -14.42 29.32
C SER A 233 -8.61 -13.10 28.70
N LEU A 234 -9.79 -13.05 28.05
CA LEU A 234 -10.31 -11.83 27.42
C LEU A 234 -10.75 -10.80 28.48
N THR A 235 -11.52 -11.24 29.49
CA THR A 235 -11.93 -10.38 30.60
C THR A 235 -10.72 -9.82 31.36
N ALA A 236 -9.72 -10.65 31.65
CA ALA A 236 -8.50 -10.22 32.35
C ALA A 236 -7.69 -9.21 31.52
N PHE A 237 -7.61 -9.44 30.21
CA PHE A 237 -6.96 -8.52 29.26
C PHE A 237 -7.66 -7.16 29.22
N GLU A 238 -8.99 -7.13 29.05
CA GLU A 238 -9.75 -5.88 29.00
C GLU A 238 -9.65 -5.09 30.31
N ALA A 239 -9.66 -5.78 31.45
CA ALA A 239 -9.46 -5.15 32.77
C ALA A 239 -8.07 -4.50 32.84
N GLY A 240 -7.02 -5.20 32.41
CA GLY A 240 -5.66 -4.65 32.35
C GLY A 240 -5.57 -3.42 31.46
N ILE A 241 -6.19 -3.45 30.28
CA ILE A 241 -6.24 -2.32 29.35
C ILE A 241 -6.98 -1.13 29.96
N SER A 242 -8.11 -1.36 30.64
CA SER A 242 -8.85 -0.29 31.32
C SER A 242 -8.02 0.34 32.44
N ILE A 243 -7.29 -0.46 33.23
CA ILE A 243 -6.37 0.02 34.26
C ILE A 243 -5.26 0.89 33.66
N HIS A 244 -4.66 0.50 32.52
CA HIS A 244 -3.65 1.30 31.85
C HIS A 244 -4.16 2.63 31.30
N LYS A 245 -5.48 2.75 31.03
CA LYS A 245 -6.11 3.99 30.58
C LYS A 245 -6.47 4.93 31.73
N THR A 246 -6.86 4.38 32.88
CA THR A 246 -7.47 5.16 33.97
C THR A 246 -6.53 5.39 35.15
N SER A 247 -5.66 4.42 35.47
CA SER A 247 -4.84 4.45 36.69
C SER A 247 -3.45 5.05 36.49
N ASN A 248 -2.94 5.68 37.55
CA ASN A 248 -1.56 6.16 37.64
C ASN A 248 -0.71 5.39 38.67
N ASP A 249 -1.29 4.39 39.36
CA ASP A 249 -0.56 3.60 40.35
C ASP A 249 0.41 2.62 39.66
N GLN A 250 1.70 2.84 39.84
CA GLN A 250 2.76 2.02 39.25
C GLN A 250 2.70 0.54 39.69
N GLN A 251 2.24 0.23 40.91
CA GLN A 251 2.14 -1.18 41.35
C GLN A 251 0.98 -1.90 40.67
N LEU A 252 -0.15 -1.22 40.50
CA LEU A 252 -1.31 -1.76 39.83
C LEU A 252 -1.05 -1.92 38.32
N LEU A 253 -0.43 -0.91 37.70
CA LEU A 253 0.00 -0.94 36.30
C LEU A 253 0.99 -2.08 36.04
N LYS A 254 1.90 -2.37 36.98
CA LYS A 254 2.79 -3.53 36.89
C LYS A 254 2.02 -4.85 36.84
N ARG A 255 1.08 -5.07 37.77
CA ARG A 255 0.24 -6.28 37.81
C ARG A 255 -0.62 -6.43 36.56
N ALA A 256 -1.16 -5.32 36.05
CA ALA A 256 -1.90 -5.28 34.81
C ALA A 256 -1.00 -5.67 33.62
N THR A 257 0.21 -5.12 33.53
CA THR A 257 1.20 -5.45 32.50
C THR A 257 1.54 -6.95 32.52
N ASP A 258 1.86 -7.51 33.68
CA ASP A 258 2.17 -8.95 33.84
C ASP A 258 1.00 -9.84 33.42
N THR A 259 -0.23 -9.38 33.66
CA THR A 259 -1.45 -10.10 33.28
C THR A 259 -1.69 -10.01 31.78
N ILE A 260 -1.56 -8.82 31.19
CA ILE A 260 -1.68 -8.63 29.75
C ILE A 260 -0.66 -9.49 29.00
N LEU A 261 0.62 -9.46 29.39
CA LEU A 261 1.67 -10.25 28.74
C LEU A 261 1.34 -11.75 28.74
N ARG A 262 0.81 -12.27 29.85
CA ARG A 262 0.33 -13.66 29.93
C ARG A 262 -0.85 -13.93 29.01
N CYS A 263 -1.82 -13.03 28.95
CA CYS A 263 -3.01 -13.17 28.10
C CYS A 263 -2.68 -13.07 26.59
N LEU A 264 -1.62 -12.34 26.22
CA LEU A 264 -1.19 -12.19 24.82
C LEU A 264 -0.62 -13.48 24.19
N GLU A 265 -0.26 -14.47 25.01
CA GLU A 265 0.08 -15.81 24.53
C GLU A 265 -1.15 -16.51 23.93
N ASP A 266 -2.31 -16.42 24.61
CA ASP A 266 -3.58 -17.01 24.16
C ASP A 266 -4.31 -16.17 23.11
N LEU A 267 -4.01 -14.86 23.04
CA LEU A 267 -4.77 -13.87 22.28
C LEU A 267 -3.89 -13.14 21.24
N PRO A 268 -3.47 -13.79 20.14
CA PRO A 268 -2.57 -13.18 19.16
C PRO A 268 -3.18 -11.96 18.44
N GLY A 269 -4.49 -11.97 18.20
CA GLY A 269 -5.19 -10.86 17.53
C GLY A 269 -5.25 -9.55 18.32
N TYR A 270 -4.88 -9.56 19.61
CA TYR A 270 -4.91 -8.38 20.48
C TYR A 270 -3.51 -7.79 20.75
N ARG A 271 -2.46 -8.40 20.21
CA ARG A 271 -1.07 -8.00 20.47
C ARG A 271 -0.75 -6.58 20.02
N GLU A 272 -1.18 -6.20 18.81
CA GLU A 272 -0.96 -4.85 18.29
C GLU A 272 -1.70 -3.80 19.14
N TYR A 273 -2.97 -4.06 19.46
CA TYR A 273 -3.78 -3.18 20.31
C TYR A 273 -3.17 -2.99 21.71
N ALA A 274 -2.58 -4.04 22.29
CA ALA A 274 -1.91 -3.95 23.58
C ALA A 274 -0.70 -3.00 23.52
N ILE A 275 0.13 -3.09 22.48
CA ILE A 275 1.28 -2.19 22.30
C ILE A 275 0.83 -0.74 22.13
N ASP A 276 -0.21 -0.50 21.33
CA ASP A 276 -0.74 0.84 21.11
C ASP A 276 -1.24 1.47 22.43
N VAL A 277 -1.85 0.67 23.32
CA VAL A 277 -2.25 1.12 24.66
C VAL A 277 -1.03 1.36 25.55
N PHE A 278 -0.03 0.48 25.52
CA PHE A 278 1.20 0.66 26.32
C PHE A 278 1.98 1.91 25.94
N LEU A 279 2.00 2.29 24.66
CA LEU A 279 2.61 3.54 24.18
C LEU A 279 1.95 4.80 24.78
N LEU A 280 0.67 4.73 25.12
CA LEU A 280 -0.10 5.83 25.71
C LEU A 280 -0.07 5.81 27.25
N SER A 281 0.38 4.70 27.86
CA SER A 281 0.38 4.51 29.31
C SER A 281 1.49 5.32 30.00
N ALA A 282 1.19 5.83 31.20
CA ALA A 282 2.15 6.56 32.05
C ALA A 282 3.14 5.67 32.81
N TYR A 283 3.07 4.35 32.64
CA TYR A 283 3.93 3.37 33.32
C TYR A 283 5.37 3.37 32.78
N SER A 284 6.36 3.34 33.68
CA SER A 284 7.75 3.09 33.28
C SER A 284 7.97 1.59 33.13
N PHE A 285 7.99 1.09 31.88
CA PHE A 285 8.20 -0.32 31.53
C PHE A 285 9.65 -0.82 31.75
N SER A 286 10.35 -0.31 32.79
CA SER A 286 11.72 -0.69 33.14
C SER A 286 11.84 -2.19 33.37
N GLY A 287 12.77 -2.85 32.67
CA GLY A 287 13.03 -4.29 32.78
C GLY A 287 12.07 -5.22 32.02
N TYR A 288 11.18 -4.68 31.18
CA TYR A 288 10.29 -5.48 30.33
C TYR A 288 10.76 -5.59 28.87
N ALA A 289 11.85 -4.91 28.49
CA ALA A 289 12.30 -4.83 27.09
C ALA A 289 12.46 -6.21 26.46
N MET A 290 13.10 -7.14 27.16
CA MET A 290 13.27 -8.52 26.70
C MET A 290 11.96 -9.29 26.58
N SER A 291 11.01 -9.08 27.49
CA SER A 291 9.68 -9.71 27.41
C SER A 291 8.95 -9.29 26.13
N PHE A 292 9.01 -8.01 25.76
CA PHE A 292 8.44 -7.53 24.50
C PHE A 292 9.19 -8.08 23.29
N ILE A 293 10.52 -7.93 23.24
CA ILE A 293 11.34 -8.36 22.11
C ILE A 293 11.26 -9.89 21.88
N SER A 294 11.01 -10.68 22.93
CA SER A 294 10.81 -12.13 22.81
C SER A 294 9.51 -12.55 22.12
N MET A 295 8.51 -11.66 22.00
CA MET A 295 7.22 -11.94 21.34
C MET A 295 7.27 -11.83 19.81
N VAL A 296 8.43 -11.45 19.24
CA VAL A 296 8.63 -11.28 17.80
C VAL A 296 8.38 -12.60 17.06
N ASP A 297 7.51 -12.54 16.06
CA ASP A 297 7.04 -13.67 15.26
C ASP A 297 7.28 -13.42 13.75
N PRO A 298 8.02 -14.29 13.03
CA PRO A 298 8.29 -14.14 11.60
C PRO A 298 7.04 -13.98 10.71
N TYR A 299 5.86 -14.42 11.17
CA TYR A 299 4.62 -14.37 10.39
C TYR A 299 3.88 -13.02 10.46
N ASP A 300 4.24 -12.13 11.39
CA ASP A 300 3.60 -10.82 11.56
C ASP A 300 4.63 -9.67 11.61
N LEU A 301 5.02 -9.20 10.43
CA LEU A 301 6.06 -8.16 10.27
C LEU A 301 5.64 -6.80 10.86
N GLY A 302 4.36 -6.45 10.76
CA GLY A 302 3.83 -5.18 11.24
C GLY A 302 3.90 -5.11 12.77
N PHE A 303 3.43 -6.17 13.43
CA PHE A 303 3.56 -6.32 14.88
C PHE A 303 5.03 -6.34 15.31
N CYS A 304 5.89 -7.09 14.60
CA CYS A 304 7.31 -7.16 14.93
C CYS A 304 8.00 -5.80 14.91
N SER A 305 7.73 -4.96 13.90
CA SER A 305 8.31 -3.62 13.85
C SER A 305 7.90 -2.79 15.06
N LYS A 306 6.59 -2.70 15.36
CA LYS A 306 6.08 -1.97 16.52
C LYS A 306 6.64 -2.49 17.84
N CYS A 307 6.73 -3.82 17.97
CA CYS A 307 7.24 -4.48 19.16
C CYS A 307 8.72 -4.19 19.41
N LEU A 308 9.55 -4.26 18.36
CA LEU A 308 10.98 -3.91 18.44
C LEU A 308 11.17 -2.42 18.74
N ASP A 309 10.43 -1.53 18.08
CA ASP A 309 10.52 -0.09 18.31
C ASP A 309 10.13 0.27 19.76
N PHE A 310 9.07 -0.34 20.26
CA PHE A 310 8.66 -0.19 21.66
C PHE A 310 9.72 -0.76 22.61
N GLY A 311 10.20 -1.97 22.35
CA GLY A 311 11.24 -2.66 23.13
C GLY A 311 12.54 -1.86 23.21
N PHE A 312 12.97 -1.24 22.12
CA PHE A 312 14.16 -0.38 22.09
C PHE A 312 13.95 0.93 22.87
N LYS A 313 12.74 1.51 22.83
CA LYS A 313 12.44 2.73 23.57
C LYS A 313 12.47 2.53 25.09
N ILE A 314 12.06 1.36 25.57
CA ILE A 314 11.99 1.03 27.00
C ILE A 314 13.25 0.39 27.53
N SER A 315 14.21 0.02 26.67
CA SER A 315 15.39 -0.74 27.06
C SER A 315 16.38 0.09 27.87
N GLU A 316 17.01 -0.57 28.85
CA GLU A 316 18.05 0.03 29.68
C GLU A 316 19.45 -0.41 29.23
N THR A 317 20.47 0.36 29.62
CA THR A 317 21.87 0.14 29.18
C THR A 317 22.40 -1.25 29.51
N HIS A 318 21.91 -1.89 30.58
CA HIS A 318 22.33 -3.24 30.97
C HIS A 318 21.71 -4.34 30.09
N GLU A 319 20.63 -4.05 29.35
CA GLU A 319 19.92 -4.99 28.46
C GLU A 319 20.45 -4.94 27.02
N PHE A 320 21.18 -3.89 26.62
CA PHE A 320 21.55 -3.67 25.21
C PHE A 320 22.37 -4.81 24.59
N LEU A 321 23.23 -5.46 25.38
CA LEU A 321 24.02 -6.60 24.91
C LEU A 321 23.13 -7.84 24.72
N GLN A 322 22.22 -8.09 25.66
CA GLN A 322 21.27 -9.21 25.58
C GLN A 322 20.33 -9.06 24.39
N ILE A 323 19.86 -7.83 24.12
CA ILE A 323 19.01 -7.52 22.97
C ILE A 323 19.77 -7.78 21.66
N SER A 324 21.00 -7.28 21.55
CA SER A 324 21.84 -7.49 20.35
C SER A 324 22.10 -8.97 20.08
N ASP A 325 22.41 -9.75 21.13
CA ASP A 325 22.67 -11.19 21.01
C ASP A 325 21.40 -11.97 20.63
N PHE A 326 20.24 -11.57 21.18
CA PHE A 326 18.95 -12.17 20.85
C PHE A 326 18.56 -11.93 19.39
N LEU A 327 18.66 -10.68 18.92
CA LEU A 327 18.38 -10.33 17.52
C LEU A 327 19.33 -11.06 16.56
N GLY A 328 20.61 -11.17 16.93
CA GLY A 328 21.58 -11.93 16.14
C GLY A 328 21.27 -13.41 16.07
N SER A 329 20.91 -14.03 17.21
CA SER A 329 20.50 -15.44 17.25
C SER A 329 19.27 -15.68 16.38
N LYS A 330 18.26 -14.80 16.46
CA LYS A 330 17.05 -14.88 15.61
C LYS A 330 17.34 -14.71 14.13
N PHE A 331 18.26 -13.82 13.77
CA PHE A 331 18.69 -13.64 12.38
C PHE A 331 19.42 -14.87 11.82
N ILE A 332 20.21 -15.57 12.65
CA ILE A 332 20.93 -16.78 12.26
C ILE A 332 19.97 -17.99 12.18
N GLU A 333 19.04 -18.12 13.13
CA GLU A 333 18.03 -19.20 13.14
C GLU A 333 17.12 -19.16 11.90
N THR A 334 16.87 -17.97 11.34
CA THR A 334 15.93 -17.76 10.23
C THR A 334 16.55 -17.94 8.84
N HIS A 335 17.53 -18.83 8.69
CA HIS A 335 18.30 -19.03 7.45
C HIS A 335 17.50 -19.67 6.28
N ASP A 336 16.25 -20.10 6.52
CA ASP A 336 15.43 -20.78 5.51
C ASP A 336 15.00 -19.86 4.34
N ALA A 337 14.93 -20.43 3.13
CA ALA A 337 14.64 -19.75 1.87
C ALA A 337 13.16 -19.33 1.66
N SER A 338 12.33 -19.35 2.71
CA SER A 338 10.94 -18.89 2.57
C SER A 338 10.90 -17.37 2.37
N VAL A 339 9.96 -16.90 1.53
CA VAL A 339 9.81 -15.47 1.24
C VAL A 339 9.55 -14.67 2.51
N GLN A 340 8.75 -15.21 3.44
CA GLN A 340 8.44 -14.57 4.72
C GLN A 340 9.67 -14.45 5.63
N ASN A 341 10.50 -15.48 5.73
CA ASN A 341 11.74 -15.41 6.52
C ASN A 341 12.74 -14.42 5.91
N GLN A 342 12.78 -14.27 4.58
CA GLN A 342 13.58 -13.23 3.94
C GLN A 342 13.10 -11.83 4.31
N SER A 343 11.79 -11.56 4.20
CA SER A 343 11.23 -10.25 4.59
C SER A 343 11.45 -9.94 6.07
N PHE A 344 11.32 -10.95 6.94
CA PHE A 344 11.63 -10.82 8.36
C PHE A 344 13.11 -10.52 8.62
N ARG A 345 14.03 -11.17 7.89
CA ARG A 345 15.47 -10.89 7.96
C ARG A 345 15.81 -9.47 7.49
N VAL A 346 15.15 -8.95 6.45
CA VAL A 346 15.30 -7.55 6.03
C VAL A 346 14.90 -6.60 7.16
N LEU A 347 13.72 -6.83 7.77
CA LEU A 347 13.25 -6.04 8.91
C LEU A 347 14.24 -6.08 10.09
N LEU A 348 14.75 -7.27 10.43
CA LEU A 348 15.75 -7.40 11.48
C LEU A 348 17.02 -6.60 11.15
N LEU A 349 17.54 -6.66 9.92
CA LEU A 349 18.72 -5.88 9.53
C LEU A 349 18.50 -4.37 9.67
N GLU A 350 17.32 -3.87 9.26
CA GLU A 350 16.96 -2.46 9.41
C GLU A 350 16.90 -2.05 10.90
N LYS A 351 16.20 -2.83 11.73
CA LYS A 351 16.07 -2.56 13.17
C LYS A 351 17.39 -2.72 13.91
N MET A 352 18.22 -3.68 13.54
CA MET A 352 19.58 -3.84 14.07
C MET A 352 20.50 -2.70 13.65
N ALA A 353 20.34 -2.15 12.43
CA ALA A 353 21.11 -0.99 11.98
C ALA A 353 20.77 0.26 12.79
N TYR A 354 19.47 0.49 13.05
CA TYR A 354 19.00 1.54 13.95
C TYR A 354 19.53 1.33 15.38
N PHE A 355 19.42 0.10 15.90
CA PHE A 355 19.88 -0.23 17.24
C PHE A 355 21.40 0.00 17.40
N ALA A 356 22.20 -0.38 16.40
CA ALA A 356 23.63 -0.16 16.40
C ALA A 356 24.00 1.34 16.37
N ASP A 357 23.30 2.16 15.59
CA ASP A 357 23.58 3.60 15.50
C ASP A 357 23.22 4.34 16.79
N VAL A 358 22.04 4.06 17.36
CA VAL A 358 21.53 4.74 18.56
C VAL A 358 22.21 4.27 19.84
N TYR A 359 22.40 2.95 20.01
CA TYR A 359 22.86 2.35 21.26
C TYR A 359 24.32 1.86 21.20
N SER A 360 25.00 1.96 20.05
CA SER A 360 26.40 1.54 19.87
C SER A 360 26.70 0.09 20.27
N SER A 361 25.71 -0.79 20.16
CA SER A 361 25.81 -2.23 20.48
C SER A 361 25.48 -3.06 19.24
N TYR A 362 26.30 -4.07 18.94
CA TYR A 362 26.13 -4.94 17.77
C TYR A 362 26.79 -6.32 17.98
N SER A 363 26.28 -7.33 17.27
CA SER A 363 26.86 -8.69 17.26
C SER A 363 27.84 -8.89 16.10
N ARG A 364 29.03 -9.45 16.38
CA ARG A 364 30.08 -9.72 15.38
C ARG A 364 29.70 -10.82 14.38
N GLU A 365 28.87 -11.77 14.82
CA GLU A 365 28.41 -12.88 13.99
C GLU A 365 27.51 -12.38 12.86
N VAL A 366 26.61 -11.44 13.20
CA VAL A 366 25.69 -10.83 12.23
C VAL A 366 26.43 -9.96 11.21
N VAL A 367 27.50 -9.28 11.62
CA VAL A 367 28.37 -8.53 10.69
C VAL A 367 28.97 -9.45 9.63
N SER A 368 29.40 -10.65 10.02
CA SER A 368 29.98 -11.64 9.10
C SER A 368 28.94 -12.19 8.12
N GLU A 369 27.72 -12.45 8.58
CA GLU A 369 26.61 -12.92 7.74
C GLU A 369 26.10 -11.80 6.80
N ALA A 370 26.03 -10.55 7.28
CA ALA A 370 25.67 -9.40 6.45
C ALA A 370 26.67 -9.17 5.30
N LEU A 371 27.96 -9.46 5.50
CA LEU A 371 28.96 -9.41 4.42
C LEU A 371 28.69 -10.43 3.30
N GLU A 372 28.22 -11.63 3.64
CA GLU A 372 27.80 -12.61 2.63
C GLU A 372 26.46 -12.19 1.97
N GLY A 373 25.56 -11.53 2.70
CA GLY A 373 24.28 -11.02 2.22
C GLY A 373 24.35 -9.95 1.11
N ILE A 374 25.51 -9.29 0.92
CA ILE A 374 25.73 -8.28 -0.14
C ILE A 374 25.54 -8.87 -1.54
N ALA A 375 25.87 -10.15 -1.74
CA ALA A 375 25.76 -10.86 -3.02
C ALA A 375 24.43 -11.62 -3.20
N SER A 376 23.44 -11.37 -2.34
CA SER A 376 22.13 -12.04 -2.37
C SER A 376 21.36 -11.81 -3.68
N GLU A 377 20.44 -12.73 -3.98
CA GLU A 377 19.47 -12.60 -5.09
C GLU A 377 18.31 -11.66 -4.76
N ASN A 378 18.14 -11.30 -3.49
CA ASN A 378 17.11 -10.36 -3.07
C ASN A 378 17.75 -8.97 -2.87
N PRO A 379 17.32 -7.93 -3.62
CA PRO A 379 17.90 -6.59 -3.52
C PRO A 379 17.66 -5.94 -2.15
N GLU A 380 16.55 -6.25 -1.47
CA GLU A 380 16.25 -5.69 -0.15
C GLU A 380 17.19 -6.25 0.92
N MET A 381 17.51 -7.55 0.86
CA MET A 381 18.49 -8.18 1.71
C MET A 381 19.89 -7.56 1.52
N SER A 382 20.33 -7.40 0.28
CA SER A 382 21.64 -6.79 -0.01
C SER A 382 21.72 -5.33 0.44
N TYR A 383 20.65 -4.55 0.28
CA TYR A 383 20.59 -3.17 0.76
C TYR A 383 20.54 -3.08 2.29
N GLY A 384 19.72 -3.92 2.94
CA GLY A 384 19.64 -4.02 4.39
C GLY A 384 20.97 -4.41 5.03
N SER A 385 21.68 -5.39 4.43
CA SER A 385 23.02 -5.78 4.87
C SER A 385 24.02 -4.63 4.76
N LEU A 386 24.02 -3.87 3.67
CA LEU A 386 24.90 -2.71 3.53
C LEU A 386 24.58 -1.59 4.53
N THR A 387 23.30 -1.35 4.80
CA THR A 387 22.86 -0.33 5.75
C THR A 387 23.31 -0.69 7.16
N PHE A 388 23.11 -1.95 7.57
CA PHE A 388 23.62 -2.47 8.85
C PHE A 388 25.14 -2.37 8.94
N LEU A 389 25.87 -2.79 7.90
CA LEU A 389 27.32 -2.67 7.86
C LEU A 389 27.80 -1.22 7.95
N SER A 390 27.10 -0.27 7.32
CA SER A 390 27.41 1.15 7.42
C SER A 390 27.33 1.63 8.87
N SER A 391 26.23 1.31 9.58
CA SER A 391 26.07 1.68 10.99
C SER A 391 27.17 1.05 11.85
N CYS A 392 27.46 -0.25 11.69
CA CYS A 392 28.51 -0.93 12.45
C CYS A 392 29.90 -0.35 12.18
N LEU A 393 30.26 -0.09 10.92
CA LEU A 393 31.57 0.47 10.56
C LEU A 393 31.74 1.91 11.07
N GLU A 394 30.67 2.70 11.14
CA GLU A 394 30.71 4.03 11.75
C GLU A 394 30.94 3.97 13.26
N VAL A 395 30.28 3.03 13.97
CA VAL A 395 30.52 2.78 15.40
C VAL A 395 31.97 2.31 15.64
N MET A 396 32.46 1.34 14.85
CA MET A 396 33.85 0.86 14.92
C MET A 396 34.86 1.98 14.68
N ARG A 397 34.58 2.87 13.71
CA ARG A 397 35.42 4.03 13.42
C ARG A 397 35.47 5.03 14.58
N LYS A 398 34.34 5.31 15.25
CA LYS A 398 34.31 6.21 16.42
C LYS A 398 35.13 5.65 17.59
N GLY A 399 35.25 4.33 17.71
CA GLY A 399 36.10 3.65 18.70
C GLY A 399 37.56 3.42 18.26
N PHE A 400 37.96 3.86 17.07
CA PHE A 400 39.29 3.61 16.50
C PHE A 400 40.35 4.53 17.10
N GLU A 401 41.15 3.98 18.02
CA GLU A 401 42.44 4.56 18.41
C GLU A 401 43.59 3.77 17.76
N PRO A 402 44.54 4.42 17.05
CA PRO A 402 45.64 3.72 16.41
C PRO A 402 46.53 3.04 17.46
N GLY A 403 46.50 1.70 17.53
CA GLY A 403 47.35 0.88 18.42
C GLY A 403 46.64 -0.16 19.29
N ARG A 404 45.30 -0.25 19.29
CA ARG A 404 44.55 -1.35 19.97
C ARG A 404 44.34 -2.57 19.06
N GLU A 405 44.34 -3.77 19.64
CA GLU A 405 44.15 -5.06 18.94
C GLU A 405 42.82 -5.13 18.16
N ASP A 406 41.77 -4.42 18.57
CA ASP A 406 40.48 -4.32 17.86
C ASP A 406 40.56 -3.62 16.48
N ALA A 407 41.68 -2.94 16.16
CA ALA A 407 41.91 -2.35 14.84
C ALA A 407 42.04 -3.39 13.72
N THR A 408 42.35 -4.64 14.06
CA THR A 408 42.55 -5.74 13.10
C THR A 408 41.24 -6.18 12.44
N GLY A 409 40.15 -6.30 13.21
CA GLY A 409 38.85 -6.73 12.70
C GLY A 409 38.18 -5.71 11.77
N TYR A 410 38.29 -4.41 12.07
CA TYR A 410 37.74 -3.35 11.23
C TYR A 410 38.35 -3.33 9.82
N LEU A 411 39.68 -3.49 9.74
CA LEU A 411 40.38 -3.58 8.45
C LEU A 411 40.03 -4.87 7.72
N GLU A 412 39.95 -6.01 8.42
CA GLU A 412 39.54 -7.29 7.85
C GLU A 412 38.15 -7.23 7.20
N TYR A 413 37.17 -6.60 7.84
CA TYR A 413 35.82 -6.44 7.29
C TYR A 413 35.79 -5.56 6.04
N LEU A 414 36.56 -4.46 6.02
CA LEU A 414 36.71 -3.63 4.83
C LEU A 414 37.35 -4.41 3.68
N GLU A 415 38.36 -5.23 3.95
CA GLU A 415 38.99 -6.08 2.95
C GLU A 415 38.01 -7.11 2.37
N ARG A 416 37.20 -7.76 3.20
CA ARG A 416 36.15 -8.68 2.75
C ARG A 416 35.09 -7.98 1.90
N LEU A 417 34.65 -6.79 2.31
CA LEU A 417 33.73 -5.95 1.53
C LEU A 417 34.30 -5.64 0.14
N THR A 418 35.60 -5.33 0.08
CA THR A 418 36.29 -5.03 -1.18
C THR A 418 36.30 -6.23 -2.12
N GLY A 419 36.50 -7.44 -1.59
CA GLY A 419 36.48 -8.69 -2.36
C GLY A 419 35.12 -8.99 -3.00
N LYS A 420 34.02 -8.53 -2.39
CA LYS A 420 32.65 -8.78 -2.85
C LYS A 420 32.14 -7.82 -3.93
N ILE A 421 32.89 -6.77 -4.28
CA ILE A 421 32.46 -5.74 -5.27
C ILE A 421 32.04 -6.35 -6.61
N ASN A 422 32.76 -7.39 -7.07
CA ASN A 422 32.48 -8.03 -8.35
C ASN A 422 31.26 -8.97 -8.31
N GLU A 423 30.82 -9.40 -7.12
CA GLU A 423 29.66 -10.27 -6.93
C GLU A 423 28.33 -9.47 -6.86
N VAL A 424 28.39 -8.13 -6.77
CA VAL A 424 27.20 -7.27 -6.65
C VAL A 424 26.36 -7.28 -7.94
N LYS A 425 25.10 -7.68 -7.80
CA LYS A 425 24.16 -7.85 -8.93
C LYS A 425 23.38 -6.57 -9.31
N TYR A 426 23.29 -5.56 -8.44
CA TYR A 426 22.42 -4.39 -8.63
C TYR A 426 23.18 -3.05 -8.64
N GLY A 427 22.82 -2.17 -9.58
CA GLY A 427 23.55 -0.91 -9.80
C GLY A 427 23.39 0.12 -8.68
N LYS A 428 22.23 0.18 -8.00
CA LYS A 428 22.05 1.07 -6.82
C LYS A 428 22.90 0.61 -5.64
N ILE A 429 22.87 -0.69 -5.36
CA ILE A 429 23.66 -1.35 -4.30
C ILE A 429 25.15 -1.16 -4.55
N LEU A 430 25.61 -1.32 -5.79
CA LEU A 430 27.00 -1.08 -6.17
C LEU A 430 27.44 0.36 -5.85
N ARG A 431 26.59 1.36 -6.11
CA ARG A 431 26.90 2.75 -5.73
C ARG A 431 27.05 2.88 -4.22
N CYS A 432 26.11 2.36 -3.44
CA CYS A 432 26.20 2.35 -1.97
C CYS A 432 27.49 1.67 -1.46
N CYS A 433 27.91 0.55 -2.05
CA CYS A 433 29.19 -0.09 -1.71
C CYS A 433 30.37 0.87 -1.93
N PHE A 434 30.46 1.52 -3.10
CA PHE A 434 31.54 2.46 -3.39
C PHE A 434 31.49 3.71 -2.49
N GLY A 435 30.30 4.19 -2.15
CA GLY A 435 30.12 5.27 -1.16
C GLY A 435 30.65 4.92 0.22
N LEU A 436 30.35 3.70 0.69
CA LEU A 436 30.84 3.18 1.95
C LEU A 436 32.37 3.06 1.94
N LEU A 437 32.94 2.51 0.85
CA LEU A 437 34.39 2.43 0.67
C LEU A 437 35.06 3.81 0.63
N ARG A 438 34.40 4.82 0.04
CA ARG A 438 34.91 6.20 0.00
C ARG A 438 35.05 6.78 1.41
N LYS A 439 34.02 6.59 2.25
CA LYS A 439 33.99 7.08 3.63
C LYS A 439 35.05 6.46 4.54
N HIS A 440 35.47 5.22 4.26
CA HIS A 440 36.37 4.42 5.08
C HIS A 440 37.72 4.07 4.39
N VAL A 441 38.12 4.86 3.39
CA VAL A 441 39.25 4.51 2.51
C VAL A 441 40.61 4.55 3.26
N THR A 442 41.38 3.47 3.15
CA THR A 442 42.79 3.39 3.59
C THR A 442 43.70 3.12 2.39
N LYS A 443 45.02 3.34 2.53
CA LYS A 443 45.97 3.13 1.41
C LYS A 443 45.91 1.69 0.86
N ASP A 444 45.82 0.70 1.75
CA ASP A 444 45.81 -0.72 1.38
C ASP A 444 44.49 -1.13 0.70
N VAL A 445 43.35 -0.66 1.23
CA VAL A 445 42.03 -0.91 0.63
C VAL A 445 41.94 -0.25 -0.75
N PHE A 446 42.42 0.99 -0.89
CA PHE A 446 42.44 1.69 -2.18
C PHE A 446 43.28 0.96 -3.24
N ALA A 447 44.47 0.48 -2.86
CA ALA A 447 45.32 -0.31 -3.76
C ALA A 447 44.61 -1.60 -4.23
N LYS A 448 43.87 -2.27 -3.34
CA LYS A 448 43.05 -3.45 -3.67
C LYS A 448 41.89 -3.09 -4.60
N VAL A 449 41.13 -2.03 -4.35
CA VAL A 449 40.04 -1.56 -5.23
C VAL A 449 40.57 -1.30 -6.64
N VAL A 450 41.68 -0.58 -6.76
CA VAL A 450 42.33 -0.28 -8.05
C VAL A 450 42.76 -1.56 -8.76
N GLY A 451 43.35 -2.52 -8.04
CA GLY A 451 43.75 -3.81 -8.60
C GLY A 451 42.56 -4.66 -9.08
N ILE A 452 41.47 -4.70 -8.30
CA ILE A 452 40.23 -5.42 -8.65
C ILE A 452 39.63 -4.81 -9.91
N LEU A 453 39.50 -3.48 -9.98
CA LEU A 453 38.94 -2.82 -11.16
C LEU A 453 39.80 -3.02 -12.40
N ASP A 454 41.13 -3.00 -12.28
CA ASP A 454 42.05 -3.21 -13.41
C ASP A 454 41.96 -4.64 -13.97
N SER A 455 41.96 -5.64 -13.08
CA SER A 455 41.80 -7.06 -13.43
C SER A 455 40.40 -7.41 -13.95
N SER A 456 39.38 -6.64 -13.57
CA SER A 456 37.98 -6.91 -13.95
C SER A 456 37.70 -6.74 -15.44
N PHE A 457 38.53 -5.98 -16.17
CA PHE A 457 38.44 -5.88 -17.62
C PHE A 457 38.88 -7.16 -18.35
N GLU A 458 39.68 -8.02 -17.69
CA GLU A 458 40.24 -9.25 -18.26
C GLU A 458 39.40 -10.50 -17.93
N LEU A 459 38.38 -10.38 -17.08
CA LEU A 459 37.51 -11.49 -16.68
C LEU A 459 36.61 -11.95 -17.85
N SER A 460 36.43 -13.27 -17.95
CA SER A 460 35.53 -13.89 -18.94
C SER A 460 34.04 -13.59 -18.64
N ASP A 461 33.64 -13.64 -17.36
CA ASP A 461 32.36 -13.10 -16.90
C ASP A 461 32.55 -11.66 -16.44
N LYS A 462 32.06 -10.72 -17.25
CA LYS A 462 32.20 -9.28 -16.96
C LYS A 462 31.31 -8.91 -15.76
N PRO A 463 31.84 -8.22 -14.73
CA PRO A 463 31.05 -7.74 -13.60
C PRO A 463 30.02 -6.69 -14.03
N LEU A 464 29.03 -6.41 -13.18
CA LEU A 464 27.87 -5.58 -13.51
C LEU A 464 28.21 -4.27 -14.23
N TYR A 465 29.24 -3.56 -13.77
CA TYR A 465 29.65 -2.26 -14.30
C TYR A 465 30.38 -2.33 -15.66
N LEU A 466 30.72 -3.53 -16.15
CA LEU A 466 31.27 -3.78 -17.48
C LEU A 466 30.29 -4.54 -18.40
N ARG A 467 29.13 -4.97 -17.89
CA ARG A 467 28.07 -5.58 -18.71
C ARG A 467 27.41 -4.52 -19.59
N SER A 468 27.05 -4.90 -20.81
CA SER A 468 26.32 -4.04 -21.76
C SER A 468 24.86 -3.87 -21.34
N THR A 469 24.63 -3.08 -20.29
CA THR A 469 23.30 -2.68 -19.81
C THR A 469 22.92 -1.31 -20.41
N GLN A 470 21.64 -0.93 -20.35
CA GLN A 470 21.19 0.38 -20.89
C GLN A 470 21.85 1.59 -20.21
N THR A 471 22.45 1.41 -19.04
CA THR A 471 23.10 2.48 -18.25
C THR A 471 24.59 2.22 -18.06
N PHE A 472 25.43 3.15 -18.49
CA PHE A 472 26.89 3.06 -18.30
C PHE A 472 27.32 3.49 -16.89
N LEU A 473 27.73 2.54 -16.06
CA LEU A 473 28.14 2.78 -14.66
C LEU A 473 29.58 3.30 -14.50
N GLY A 474 30.39 3.22 -15.57
CA GLY A 474 31.81 3.59 -15.53
C GLY A 474 32.05 5.05 -15.12
N ALA A 475 31.17 5.97 -15.53
CA ALA A 475 31.28 7.38 -15.17
C ALA A 475 31.20 7.62 -13.65
N PHE A 476 30.30 6.91 -12.96
CA PHE A 476 30.16 7.00 -11.51
C PHE A 476 31.40 6.43 -10.78
N ILE A 477 31.88 5.26 -11.20
CA ILE A 477 33.07 4.64 -10.60
C ILE A 477 34.29 5.56 -10.76
N CYS A 478 34.43 6.23 -11.90
CA CYS A 478 35.50 7.20 -12.12
C CYS A 478 35.42 8.41 -11.17
N ILE A 479 34.22 8.90 -10.85
CA ILE A 479 34.04 9.97 -9.86
C ILE A 479 34.52 9.51 -8.49
N GLU A 480 34.02 8.37 -8.01
CA GLU A 480 34.35 7.82 -6.69
C GLU A 480 35.86 7.52 -6.55
N LEU A 481 36.48 6.93 -7.58
CA LEU A 481 37.93 6.72 -7.62
C LEU A 481 38.72 8.02 -7.58
N SER A 482 38.24 9.07 -8.27
CA SER A 482 38.90 10.38 -8.27
C SER A 482 38.88 11.03 -6.89
N GLU A 483 37.78 10.89 -6.16
CA GLU A 483 37.63 11.40 -4.79
C GLU A 483 38.46 10.60 -3.79
N MET A 484 38.44 9.26 -3.86
CA MET A 484 39.30 8.39 -3.04
C MET A 484 40.79 8.73 -3.23
N CYS A 485 41.23 8.95 -4.49
CA CYS A 485 42.62 9.30 -4.80
C CYS A 485 43.02 10.68 -4.23
N ARG A 486 42.09 11.65 -4.23
CA ARG A 486 42.32 12.96 -3.60
C ARG A 486 42.45 12.86 -2.08
N ASN A 487 41.57 12.10 -1.43
CA ASN A 487 41.59 11.91 0.03
C ASN A 487 42.91 11.28 0.52
N LEU A 488 43.57 10.48 -0.32
CA LEU A 488 44.84 9.82 0.00
C LEU A 488 46.09 10.60 -0.43
N GLY A 489 45.94 11.85 -0.88
CA GLY A 489 47.07 12.71 -1.24
C GLY A 489 47.71 12.41 -2.61
N GLY A 490 47.06 11.61 -3.45
CA GLY A 490 47.46 11.46 -4.85
C GLY A 490 48.51 10.39 -5.16
N ASP A 491 48.79 9.47 -4.25
CA ASP A 491 49.51 8.23 -4.58
C ASP A 491 48.67 7.41 -5.59
N SER A 492 49.29 6.86 -6.64
CA SER A 492 48.65 6.02 -7.70
C SER A 492 47.77 6.73 -8.76
N LYS A 493 47.88 8.05 -8.94
CA LYS A 493 47.15 8.79 -10.00
C LYS A 493 47.27 8.18 -11.39
N ASP A 494 48.47 7.76 -11.78
CA ASP A 494 48.72 7.23 -13.12
C ASP A 494 47.95 5.93 -13.39
N ARG A 495 47.85 5.05 -12.38
CA ARG A 495 47.04 3.83 -12.43
C ARG A 495 45.55 4.14 -12.55
N VAL A 496 45.05 5.10 -11.76
CA VAL A 496 43.65 5.51 -11.79
C VAL A 496 43.28 6.11 -13.15
N ILE A 497 44.14 6.96 -13.72
CA ILE A 497 43.95 7.52 -15.07
C ILE A 497 43.95 6.40 -16.12
N GLY A 498 44.84 5.41 -16.00
CA GLY A 498 44.85 4.23 -16.86
C GLY A 498 43.51 3.47 -16.86
N ILE A 499 42.93 3.26 -15.68
CA ILE A 499 41.60 2.61 -15.54
C ILE A 499 40.50 3.48 -16.16
N MET A 500 40.52 4.80 -15.93
CA MET A 500 39.54 5.73 -16.54
C MET A 500 39.58 5.69 -18.07
N LEU A 501 40.78 5.55 -18.66
CA LEU A 501 40.95 5.39 -20.11
C LEU A 501 40.39 4.04 -20.60
N LYS A 502 40.63 2.94 -19.87
CA LYS A 502 40.02 1.63 -20.17
C LYS A 502 38.49 1.68 -20.14
N PHE A 503 37.88 2.43 -19.22
CA PHE A 503 36.42 2.66 -19.21
C PHE A 503 35.93 3.40 -20.45
N ILE A 504 36.68 4.41 -20.94
CA ILE A 504 36.34 5.12 -22.18
C ILE A 504 36.42 4.19 -23.39
N GLU A 505 37.47 3.37 -23.47
CA GLU A 505 37.66 2.40 -24.55
C GLU A 505 36.52 1.38 -24.59
N HIS A 506 36.24 0.72 -23.46
CA HIS A 506 35.14 -0.23 -23.33
C HIS A 506 33.77 0.42 -23.59
N GLY A 507 33.54 1.65 -23.13
CA GLY A 507 32.32 2.41 -23.38
C GLY A 507 32.08 2.72 -24.86
N LYS A 508 33.15 2.97 -25.62
CA LYS A 508 33.10 3.17 -27.09
C LYS A 508 32.85 1.86 -27.83
N GLU A 509 33.53 0.78 -27.46
CA GLU A 509 33.35 -0.55 -28.07
C GLU A 509 31.94 -1.09 -27.87
N SER A 510 31.41 -0.95 -26.65
CA SER A 510 30.08 -1.44 -26.28
C SER A 510 28.92 -0.54 -26.72
N LYS A 511 29.21 0.68 -27.22
CA LYS A 511 28.21 1.71 -27.58
C LYS A 511 27.23 2.07 -26.43
N THR A 512 27.64 1.86 -25.19
CA THR A 512 26.82 2.16 -24.00
C THR A 512 27.05 3.58 -23.45
N MET A 513 28.14 4.23 -23.87
CA MET A 513 28.55 5.52 -23.34
C MET A 513 27.90 6.69 -24.09
N ASP A 514 27.23 7.55 -23.34
CA ASP A 514 26.65 8.83 -23.77
C ASP A 514 27.67 9.98 -23.70
N GLY A 515 27.35 11.09 -24.39
CA GLY A 515 28.23 12.27 -24.45
C GLY A 515 28.51 12.90 -23.09
N SER A 516 27.53 12.89 -22.18
CA SER A 516 27.69 13.36 -20.80
C SER A 516 28.67 12.48 -20.02
N SER A 517 28.50 11.16 -20.02
CA SER A 517 29.43 10.23 -19.35
C SER A 517 30.86 10.38 -19.83
N HIS A 518 31.06 10.53 -21.15
CA HIS A 518 32.39 10.79 -21.71
C HIS A 518 32.99 12.12 -21.20
N SER A 519 32.20 13.19 -21.20
CA SER A 519 32.63 14.49 -20.68
C SER A 519 32.99 14.44 -19.19
N THR A 520 32.21 13.69 -18.39
CA THR A 520 32.44 13.51 -16.95
C THR A 520 33.77 12.80 -16.69
N ILE A 521 34.04 11.66 -17.35
CA ILE A 521 35.29 10.92 -17.16
C ILE A 521 36.49 11.79 -17.58
N VAL A 522 36.39 12.51 -18.70
CA VAL A 522 37.44 13.44 -19.15
C VAL A 522 37.66 14.57 -18.14
N SER A 523 36.59 15.08 -17.50
CA SER A 523 36.69 16.07 -16.43
C SER A 523 37.41 15.52 -15.19
N CYS A 524 37.10 14.28 -14.78
CA CYS A 524 37.81 13.58 -13.70
C CYS A 524 39.30 13.43 -14.00
N ILE A 525 39.66 13.01 -15.23
CA ILE A 525 41.05 12.89 -15.67
C ILE A 525 41.75 14.25 -15.62
N ARG A 526 41.14 15.30 -16.17
CA ARG A 526 41.69 16.66 -16.13
C ARG A 526 41.93 17.12 -14.70
N SER A 527 40.98 16.88 -13.82
CA SER A 527 41.09 17.25 -12.41
C SER A 527 42.19 16.50 -11.66
N LEU A 528 42.52 15.26 -12.03
CA LEU A 528 43.63 14.53 -11.42
C LEU A 528 45.00 15.00 -11.94
N ILE A 529 45.06 15.47 -13.19
CA ILE A 529 46.28 15.99 -13.86
C ILE A 529 46.61 17.42 -13.41
N SER A 530 45.62 18.31 -13.36
CA SER A 530 45.81 19.68 -12.90
C SER A 530 45.73 19.72 -11.38
N SER A 531 46.86 19.59 -10.69
CA SER A 531 46.95 19.82 -9.23
C SER A 531 46.82 21.32 -8.90
N SER A 532 45.72 21.96 -9.32
CA SER A 532 45.39 23.35 -9.00
C SER A 532 43.88 23.48 -8.75
N GLU A 533 43.56 24.28 -7.73
CA GLU A 533 42.22 24.57 -7.23
C GLU A 533 41.29 25.09 -8.34
N ARG A 534 39.98 24.90 -8.12
CA ARG A 534 38.90 25.30 -9.02
C ARG A 534 39.15 26.65 -9.70
N ILE A 535 39.00 26.71 -11.02
CA ILE A 535 38.51 27.94 -11.65
C ILE A 535 37.05 28.04 -11.24
N GLU A 536 36.75 28.90 -10.27
CA GLU A 536 35.37 29.31 -9.99
C GLU A 536 34.81 29.99 -11.24
N VAL A 537 33.89 29.30 -11.89
CA VAL A 537 32.95 29.93 -12.82
C VAL A 537 32.09 30.89 -11.99
N SER A 538 32.01 32.14 -12.45
CA SER A 538 31.32 33.27 -11.84
C SER A 538 30.05 32.88 -11.07
N SER A 539 30.08 33.23 -9.80
CA SER A 539 29.08 33.02 -8.77
C SER A 539 27.80 33.83 -9.00
N ASP A 540 26.88 33.31 -9.80
CA ASP A 540 25.47 33.70 -9.72
C ASP A 540 24.60 32.43 -9.59
N SER A 541 23.94 32.33 -8.43
CA SER A 541 22.85 31.40 -8.07
C SER A 541 23.15 29.91 -7.79
N TYR A 542 24.21 29.59 -7.05
CA TYR A 542 24.25 28.32 -6.31
C TYR A 542 23.96 28.53 -4.82
N LYS A 543 22.69 28.34 -4.42
CA LYS A 543 22.42 27.84 -3.05
C LYS A 543 23.00 26.43 -3.01
N ARG A 544 23.99 26.21 -2.12
CA ARG A 544 24.68 24.93 -1.93
C ARG A 544 23.68 23.78 -1.74
N CYS A 545 23.52 22.93 -2.76
CA CYS A 545 23.07 21.56 -2.54
C CYS A 545 24.21 20.78 -1.86
N ARG A 546 23.81 19.88 -0.96
CA ARG A 546 24.59 19.26 0.13
C ARG A 546 25.89 18.55 -0.29
N GLU A 547 26.76 18.36 0.70
CA GLU A 547 28.17 17.90 0.60
C GLU A 547 28.36 16.39 0.37
N ASP A 548 27.30 15.55 0.33
CA ASP A 548 27.44 14.10 0.17
C ASP A 548 26.37 13.50 -0.76
N VAL A 549 26.77 12.72 -1.78
CA VAL A 549 25.88 12.09 -2.79
C VAL A 549 25.05 10.92 -2.22
N PHE A 550 25.41 10.47 -1.00
CA PHE A 550 24.72 9.44 -0.21
C PHE A 550 23.92 9.99 0.96
N ASP A 551 23.86 11.31 1.11
CA ASP A 551 22.67 11.84 1.74
C ASP A 551 21.50 11.27 0.94
N PRO A 552 20.48 10.68 1.59
CA PRO A 552 19.26 10.33 0.91
C PRO A 552 18.86 11.53 0.04
N ILE A 553 18.09 11.31 -1.03
CA ILE A 553 17.22 12.41 -1.46
C ILE A 553 16.30 12.61 -0.26
N VAL A 554 16.77 13.40 0.70
CA VAL A 554 16.04 13.67 1.93
C VAL A 554 14.83 14.30 1.36
N LEU A 555 13.72 13.66 1.64
CA LEU A 555 12.46 14.22 1.44
C LEU A 555 12.27 15.26 2.60
N PRO A 556 12.36 16.61 2.42
CA PRO A 556 11.44 17.66 2.94
C PRO A 556 10.27 17.41 3.86
N GLY A 557 9.83 16.20 4.17
CA GLY A 557 8.70 16.00 5.05
C GLY A 557 8.62 14.59 5.57
N THR A 558 9.55 13.72 5.20
CA THR A 558 9.87 12.56 6.00
C THR A 558 10.75 13.03 7.16
N ARG A 559 10.15 13.77 8.10
CA ARG A 559 10.48 13.50 9.49
C ARG A 559 9.97 12.08 9.77
N VAL A 560 10.74 11.36 10.55
CA VAL A 560 10.61 9.93 10.91
C VAL A 560 9.33 9.65 11.72
N CYS A 561 8.25 10.42 11.55
CA CYS A 561 7.11 10.46 12.47
C CYS A 561 5.73 10.26 11.83
N ASP A 562 5.59 10.01 10.52
CA ASP A 562 4.27 9.77 9.90
C ASP A 562 4.22 8.40 9.20
N GLU A 563 4.01 7.34 10.00
CA GLU A 563 3.84 5.93 9.59
C GLU A 563 2.72 5.75 8.54
N GLY A 564 1.73 6.64 8.50
CA GLY A 564 0.57 6.54 7.60
C GLY A 564 0.88 6.72 6.11
N ASN A 565 2.00 7.35 5.74
CA ASN A 565 2.40 7.53 4.33
C ASN A 565 3.32 6.40 3.82
N LEU A 566 4.11 5.79 4.72
CA LEU A 566 4.90 4.59 4.43
C LEU A 566 3.98 3.39 4.18
N ASN A 567 2.91 3.25 4.97
CA ASN A 567 1.93 2.18 4.78
C ASN A 567 1.19 2.28 3.45
N LYS A 568 0.84 3.49 2.97
CA LYS A 568 0.23 3.68 1.64
C LYS A 568 1.18 3.39 0.49
N LEU A 569 2.48 3.60 0.70
CA LEU A 569 3.52 3.30 -0.28
C LEU A 569 3.82 1.79 -0.33
N HIS A 570 3.82 1.12 0.83
CA HIS A 570 3.83 -0.33 0.94
C HIS A 570 2.57 -0.98 0.35
N GLU A 571 1.39 -0.41 0.59
CA GLU A 571 0.11 -0.88 0.04
C GLU A 571 0.05 -0.71 -1.49
N PHE A 572 0.70 0.34 -2.03
CA PHE A 572 0.89 0.50 -3.47
C PHE A 572 1.86 -0.51 -4.09
N LEU A 573 2.92 -0.88 -3.37
CA LEU A 573 3.91 -1.87 -3.81
C LEU A 573 3.42 -3.32 -3.65
N ALA A 574 2.59 -3.59 -2.65
CA ALA A 574 2.10 -4.93 -2.29
C ALA A 574 0.81 -5.36 -3.01
N GLY A 575 0.15 -4.46 -3.76
CA GLY A 575 -1.06 -4.75 -4.52
C GLY A 575 -0.84 -5.59 -5.78
N ASP A 576 -0.52 -6.88 -5.59
CA ASP A 576 -1.05 -8.07 -6.30
C ASP A 576 -0.07 -9.25 -6.12
N GLU A 577 -0.15 -9.93 -4.97
CA GLU A 577 0.32 -11.31 -4.83
C GLU A 577 -0.69 -12.26 -5.51
N SER A 578 -0.67 -12.30 -6.83
CA SER A 578 -1.40 -13.28 -7.64
C SER A 578 -0.79 -13.36 -9.03
N GLY A 579 0.25 -14.19 -9.17
CA GLY A 579 0.77 -14.61 -10.48
C GLY A 579 2.12 -13.99 -10.84
N GLU A 580 3.08 -14.89 -11.02
CA GLU A 580 4.34 -14.82 -11.78
C GLU A 580 4.91 -13.43 -12.13
N ALA A 581 6.16 -13.23 -11.73
CA ALA A 581 7.03 -12.12 -12.07
C ALA A 581 7.09 -11.83 -13.58
N GLU A 582 6.24 -10.93 -14.06
CA GLU A 582 6.53 -10.10 -15.22
C GLU A 582 7.07 -8.75 -14.72
N MET A 583 8.31 -8.41 -15.09
CA MET A 583 8.91 -7.09 -14.83
C MET A 583 7.92 -5.99 -15.24
N LYS A 584 7.28 -5.34 -14.26
CA LYS A 584 6.41 -4.18 -14.50
C LYS A 584 7.25 -3.11 -15.22
N ASN A 585 6.80 -2.68 -16.40
CA ASN A 585 7.46 -1.67 -17.23
C ASN A 585 7.39 -0.28 -16.54
N ILE A 586 8.33 0.01 -15.65
CA ILE A 586 8.44 1.32 -14.99
C ILE A 586 9.05 2.31 -15.98
N THR A 587 8.37 3.44 -16.20
CA THR A 587 8.82 4.52 -17.08
C THR A 587 9.04 5.79 -16.29
N GLN A 588 10.23 6.38 -16.42
CA GLN A 588 10.56 7.67 -15.81
C GLN A 588 9.94 8.81 -16.63
N LEU A 589 9.16 9.68 -15.96
CA LEU A 589 8.41 10.75 -16.62
C LEU A 589 9.04 12.14 -16.46
N THR A 590 9.82 12.38 -15.41
CA THR A 590 10.53 13.65 -15.19
C THR A 590 12.02 13.43 -14.97
N GLY A 591 12.81 14.50 -15.12
CA GLY A 591 14.23 14.47 -14.82
C GLY A 591 14.50 14.30 -13.32
N LEU A 592 15.68 13.78 -12.98
CA LEU A 592 16.11 13.62 -11.58
C LEU A 592 16.34 14.96 -10.86
N SER A 593 16.46 16.06 -11.62
CA SER A 593 16.67 17.42 -11.14
C SER A 593 15.37 18.24 -11.02
N ASP A 594 14.22 17.67 -11.39
CA ASP A 594 12.97 18.40 -11.41
C ASP A 594 12.37 18.52 -9.99
N PRO A 595 11.71 19.65 -9.66
CA PRO A 595 11.08 19.87 -8.35
C PRO A 595 10.09 18.78 -7.92
N ILE A 596 9.44 18.13 -8.88
CA ILE A 596 8.58 16.96 -8.66
C ILE A 596 9.14 15.83 -9.51
N TYR A 597 9.55 14.74 -8.86
CA TYR A 597 9.97 13.53 -9.54
C TYR A 597 8.81 12.58 -9.76
N VAL A 598 8.71 12.01 -10.95
CA VAL A 598 7.59 11.18 -11.36
C VAL A 598 8.07 9.92 -12.08
N GLU A 599 7.64 8.78 -11.55
CA GLU A 599 7.71 7.48 -12.20
C GLU A 599 6.30 6.96 -12.44
N ALA A 600 6.11 6.18 -13.51
CA ALA A 600 4.82 5.57 -13.77
C ALA A 600 4.96 4.10 -14.17
N THR A 601 4.07 3.28 -13.60
CA THR A 601 3.84 1.91 -14.02
C THR A 601 2.60 1.86 -14.90
N THR A 602 2.70 1.17 -16.04
CA THR A 602 1.57 1.02 -16.97
C THR A 602 1.04 -0.40 -16.93
N SER A 603 -0.25 -0.56 -16.65
CA SER A 603 -0.98 -1.81 -16.80
C SER A 603 -2.08 -1.68 -17.85
N TYR A 604 -2.36 -2.77 -18.55
CA TYR A 604 -3.31 -2.80 -19.67
C TYR A 604 -4.45 -3.75 -19.34
N THR A 605 -5.68 -3.28 -19.52
CA THR A 605 -6.89 -4.10 -19.45
C THR A 605 -7.59 -4.09 -20.81
N ARG A 606 -8.67 -4.86 -20.96
CA ARG A 606 -9.44 -4.94 -22.22
C ARG A 606 -9.98 -3.59 -22.70
N TYR A 607 -10.34 -2.70 -21.78
CA TYR A 607 -11.01 -1.43 -22.10
C TYR A 607 -10.29 -0.20 -21.58
N GLU A 608 -9.30 -0.35 -20.70
CA GLU A 608 -8.63 0.75 -20.03
C GLU A 608 -7.11 0.53 -19.96
N VAL A 609 -6.35 1.61 -20.17
CA VAL A 609 -4.94 1.71 -19.80
C VAL A 609 -4.88 2.38 -18.43
N VAL A 610 -4.31 1.69 -17.46
CA VAL A 610 -4.15 2.20 -16.11
C VAL A 610 -2.70 2.64 -15.94
N LEU A 611 -2.53 3.92 -15.61
CA LEU A 611 -1.25 4.55 -15.31
C LEU A 611 -1.18 4.85 -13.82
N ASP A 612 -0.33 4.11 -13.12
CA ASP A 612 -0.06 4.37 -11.71
C ASP A 612 1.18 5.23 -11.60
N MET A 613 0.99 6.50 -11.25
CA MET A 613 2.04 7.51 -11.14
C MET A 613 2.47 7.70 -9.69
N LEU A 614 3.75 7.52 -9.43
CA LEU A 614 4.42 7.86 -8.18
C LEU A 614 4.97 9.28 -8.30
N LEU A 615 4.46 10.22 -7.51
CA LEU A 615 4.95 11.60 -7.46
C LEU A 615 5.69 11.86 -6.16
N ILE A 616 6.89 12.40 -6.28
CA ILE A 616 7.79 12.71 -5.17
C ILE A 616 8.10 14.20 -5.22
N ASN A 617 7.67 14.95 -4.20
CA ASN A 617 8.12 16.33 -4.07
C ASN A 617 9.61 16.33 -3.71
N GLN A 618 10.46 16.94 -4.53
CA GLN A 618 11.90 17.05 -4.31
C GLN A 618 12.31 18.37 -3.61
N THR A 619 11.36 19.21 -3.21
CA THR A 619 11.61 20.53 -2.62
C THR A 619 11.33 20.61 -1.12
N SER A 620 12.05 21.45 -0.39
CA SER A 620 11.83 21.70 1.05
C SER A 620 10.61 22.57 1.39
N SER A 621 9.75 22.77 0.40
CA SER A 621 8.60 23.65 0.48
C SER A 621 7.33 22.87 0.22
N TYR A 622 6.25 23.27 0.88
CA TYR A 622 4.92 22.74 0.61
C TYR A 622 4.46 23.20 -0.79
N LEU A 623 4.10 22.26 -1.66
CA LEU A 623 3.65 22.55 -3.02
C LEU A 623 2.13 22.55 -3.06
N GLN A 624 1.55 23.68 -3.46
CA GLN A 624 0.09 23.87 -3.52
C GLN A 624 -0.41 23.85 -4.96
N ASN A 625 -1.69 23.48 -5.12
CA ASN A 625 -2.42 23.51 -6.39
C ASN A 625 -1.70 22.74 -7.52
N ILE A 626 -1.21 21.54 -7.20
CA ILE A 626 -0.67 20.61 -8.19
C ILE A 626 -1.81 20.08 -9.05
N LEU A 627 -1.72 20.35 -10.34
CA LEU A 627 -2.64 19.92 -11.38
C LEU A 627 -1.87 19.11 -12.41
N LEU A 628 -2.41 17.94 -12.79
CA LEU A 628 -1.89 17.12 -13.88
C LEU A 628 -2.83 17.20 -15.08
N ASP A 629 -2.35 17.78 -16.16
CA ASP A 629 -3.09 17.85 -17.40
C ASP A 629 -2.51 16.81 -18.36
N PHE A 630 -3.35 15.88 -18.83
CA PHE A 630 -2.92 14.84 -19.76
C PHE A 630 -3.31 15.18 -21.19
N VAL A 631 -2.41 14.86 -22.11
CA VAL A 631 -2.61 14.89 -23.56
C VAL A 631 -2.50 13.45 -24.06
N THR A 632 -3.61 12.94 -24.59
CA THR A 632 -3.68 11.59 -25.14
C THR A 632 -3.77 11.60 -26.66
N SER A 633 -3.24 10.55 -27.29
CA SER A 633 -3.53 10.27 -28.71
C SER A 633 -5.01 9.93 -28.94
N GLN A 634 -5.47 10.01 -30.20
CA GLN A 634 -6.89 9.81 -30.58
C GLN A 634 -7.49 8.45 -30.16
N GLY A 635 -6.65 7.46 -29.84
CA GLY A 635 -7.08 6.14 -29.38
C GLY A 635 -7.48 6.06 -27.90
N PHE A 636 -7.25 7.10 -27.10
CA PHE A 636 -7.53 7.10 -25.66
C PHE A 636 -8.38 8.30 -25.23
N SER A 637 -9.32 8.06 -24.31
CA SER A 637 -10.09 9.10 -23.62
C SER A 637 -9.85 9.03 -22.12
N ALA A 638 -9.51 10.16 -21.51
CA ALA A 638 -9.53 10.28 -20.05
C ALA A 638 -10.98 10.22 -19.54
N THR A 639 -11.24 9.41 -18.52
CA THR A 639 -12.58 9.25 -17.89
C THR A 639 -12.68 9.91 -16.52
N PHE A 640 -11.57 10.46 -16.01
CA PHE A 640 -11.48 11.08 -14.69
C PHE A 640 -11.51 12.61 -14.77
N VAL A 641 -12.00 13.24 -13.71
CA VAL A 641 -11.87 14.69 -13.48
C VAL A 641 -10.67 14.89 -12.57
N ASN A 642 -9.64 15.59 -13.05
CA ASN A 642 -8.49 15.86 -12.20
C ASN A 642 -8.79 16.97 -11.20
N THR A 643 -8.47 16.73 -9.94
CA THR A 643 -8.67 17.69 -8.86
C THR A 643 -7.32 18.19 -8.37
N PRO A 644 -7.17 19.50 -8.12
CA PRO A 644 -5.91 20.03 -7.59
C PRO A 644 -5.64 19.39 -6.24
N PHE A 645 -4.41 18.96 -6.04
CA PHE A 645 -3.95 18.47 -4.74
C PHE A 645 -2.67 19.18 -4.34
N SER A 646 -2.27 18.99 -3.09
CA SER A 646 -1.04 19.55 -2.56
C SER A 646 -0.09 18.45 -2.14
N LEU A 647 1.20 18.70 -2.27
CA LEU A 647 2.24 17.83 -1.71
C LEU A 647 2.92 18.54 -0.56
N SER A 648 2.92 17.87 0.59
CA SER A 648 3.79 18.22 1.71
C SER A 648 5.22 18.34 1.22
N SER A 649 5.96 19.23 1.88
CA SER A 649 7.40 19.35 1.64
C SER A 649 7.97 17.94 1.68
N ARG A 650 8.67 17.60 0.62
CA ARG A 650 8.95 16.25 0.16
C ARG A 650 8.18 15.11 0.87
N SER A 651 6.99 14.89 0.37
CA SER A 651 6.24 13.67 0.56
C SER A 651 6.18 12.90 -0.74
N VAL A 652 5.79 11.64 -0.65
CA VAL A 652 5.45 10.80 -1.80
C VAL A 652 3.94 10.61 -1.84
N ILE A 653 3.35 10.65 -3.03
CA ILE A 653 1.96 10.27 -3.26
C ILE A 653 1.88 9.37 -4.51
N THR A 654 0.98 8.41 -4.49
CA THR A 654 0.63 7.66 -5.69
C THR A 654 -0.74 8.12 -6.20
N LYS A 655 -0.85 8.34 -7.51
CA LYS A 655 -2.09 8.64 -8.20
C LYS A 655 -2.31 7.67 -9.35
N ARG A 656 -3.49 7.06 -9.35
CA ARG A 656 -3.94 6.12 -10.38
C ARG A 656 -4.82 6.85 -11.39
N PHE A 657 -4.47 6.76 -12.66
CA PHE A 657 -5.20 7.35 -13.78
C PHE A 657 -5.63 6.26 -14.77
N ALA A 658 -6.93 6.12 -14.99
CA ALA A 658 -7.49 5.18 -15.96
C ALA A 658 -7.90 5.90 -17.24
N PHE A 659 -7.38 5.45 -18.38
CA PHE A 659 -7.69 5.97 -19.71
C PHE A 659 -8.46 4.92 -20.50
N ARG A 660 -9.65 5.25 -20.98
CA ARG A 660 -10.47 4.35 -21.79
C ARG A 660 -9.89 4.20 -23.20
N ILE A 661 -9.71 2.96 -23.63
CA ILE A 661 -9.25 2.58 -24.97
C ILE A 661 -10.42 2.66 -25.95
N ILE A 662 -10.39 3.65 -26.84
CA ILE A 662 -11.33 3.78 -27.97
C ILE A 662 -10.82 2.94 -29.15
N ASP A 663 -9.52 2.99 -29.38
CA ASP A 663 -8.85 2.23 -30.44
C ASP A 663 -7.54 1.61 -29.93
N GLY A 664 -7.36 0.32 -30.16
CA GLY A 664 -6.16 -0.43 -29.75
C GLY A 664 -4.96 -0.23 -30.67
N SER A 665 -4.83 0.95 -31.29
CA SER A 665 -3.71 1.32 -32.15
C SER A 665 -2.52 1.85 -31.33
N ASN A 666 -1.38 2.06 -31.99
CA ASN A 666 -0.23 2.69 -31.35
C ASN A 666 -0.61 4.09 -30.89
N GLY A 667 -0.25 4.42 -29.66
CA GLY A 667 -0.62 5.67 -29.03
C GLY A 667 0.42 6.15 -28.04
N PHE A 668 0.21 7.36 -27.54
CA PHE A 668 1.00 7.94 -26.48
C PHE A 668 0.10 8.65 -25.48
N ILE A 669 0.57 8.68 -24.24
CA ILE A 669 0.02 9.47 -23.15
C ILE A 669 1.15 10.37 -22.68
N SER A 670 0.95 11.67 -22.76
CA SER A 670 1.86 12.68 -22.20
C SER A 670 1.05 13.58 -21.27
N GLY A 671 1.72 14.43 -20.51
CA GLY A 671 1.04 15.39 -19.66
C GLY A 671 1.97 16.47 -19.15
N SER A 672 1.40 17.41 -18.41
CA SER A 672 2.13 18.48 -17.74
C SER A 672 1.64 18.62 -16.31
N ILE A 673 2.57 18.91 -15.40
CA ILE A 673 2.28 19.16 -14.00
C ILE A 673 2.43 20.66 -13.75
N THR A 674 1.35 21.31 -13.33
CA THR A 674 1.34 22.72 -12.95
C THR A 674 1.22 22.85 -11.44
N PHE A 675 2.06 23.64 -10.80
CA PHE A 675 2.05 23.82 -9.34
C PHE A 675 2.57 25.21 -8.91
N ARG A 676 2.31 25.60 -7.66
CA ARG A 676 2.84 26.84 -7.07
C ARG A 676 4.00 26.55 -6.14
N TYR A 677 5.03 27.39 -6.23
CA TYR A 677 6.26 27.31 -5.46
C TYR A 677 6.51 28.64 -4.71
N PRO A 678 6.96 28.61 -3.44
CA PRO A 678 7.28 29.84 -2.72
C PRO A 678 8.56 30.49 -3.23
N ASP A 679 8.56 31.82 -3.26
CA ASP A 679 9.71 32.66 -3.64
C ASP A 679 10.74 32.77 -2.48
N GLU A 680 11.85 33.46 -2.69
CA GLU A 680 12.95 33.59 -1.72
C GLU A 680 12.53 34.18 -0.36
N SER A 681 11.44 34.94 -0.32
CA SER A 681 10.83 35.50 0.89
C SER A 681 9.93 34.54 1.67
N GLY A 682 9.67 33.33 1.14
CA GLY A 682 8.72 32.37 1.70
C GLY A 682 7.25 32.63 1.33
N GLU A 683 6.97 33.67 0.55
CA GLU A 683 5.63 33.93 0.01
C GLU A 683 5.38 33.09 -1.24
N TYR A 684 4.16 32.54 -1.38
CA TYR A 684 3.78 31.80 -2.58
C TYR A 684 3.66 32.74 -3.77
N ALA A 685 4.61 32.62 -4.70
CA ALA A 685 4.58 33.39 -5.93
C ALA A 685 3.27 33.12 -6.69
N ASN A 686 2.69 34.17 -7.27
CA ASN A 686 1.47 34.03 -8.10
C ASN A 686 1.78 33.39 -9.47
N THR A 687 3.05 33.12 -9.77
CA THR A 687 3.52 32.43 -10.96
C THR A 687 3.43 30.91 -10.77
N ALA A 688 2.67 30.25 -11.64
CA ALA A 688 2.60 28.80 -11.69
C ALA A 688 3.79 28.22 -12.46
N TYR A 689 4.42 27.19 -11.89
CA TYR A 689 5.48 26.42 -12.52
C TYR A 689 4.89 25.22 -13.25
N THR A 690 5.35 24.96 -14.47
CA THR A 690 4.87 23.83 -15.27
C THR A 690 6.02 22.92 -15.68
N ILE A 691 5.91 21.63 -15.38
CA ILE A 691 6.84 20.58 -15.78
C ILE A 691 6.16 19.71 -16.83
N ASN A 692 6.81 19.49 -17.97
CA ASN A 692 6.31 18.59 -19.00
C ASN A 692 6.79 17.16 -18.74
N LEU A 693 5.88 16.20 -18.79
CA LEU A 693 6.16 14.79 -18.61
C LEU A 693 6.61 14.14 -19.93
N SER A 694 7.53 13.17 -19.81
CA SER A 694 7.92 12.32 -20.92
C SER A 694 6.72 11.49 -21.42
N GLU A 695 6.76 11.09 -22.68
CA GLU A 695 5.69 10.34 -23.32
C GLU A 695 5.72 8.85 -22.93
N VAL A 696 4.59 8.34 -22.43
CA VAL A 696 4.36 6.90 -22.25
C VAL A 696 3.86 6.33 -23.56
N LYS A 697 4.71 5.54 -24.23
CA LYS A 697 4.38 4.91 -25.52
C LYS A 697 3.66 3.58 -25.30
N THR A 698 2.50 3.44 -25.93
CA THR A 698 1.73 2.19 -25.95
C THR A 698 1.79 1.58 -27.35
N SER A 699 2.43 0.42 -27.47
CA SER A 699 2.55 -0.32 -28.73
C SER A 699 1.46 -1.38 -28.85
N ILE A 700 0.95 -1.59 -30.06
CA ILE A 700 -0.10 -2.56 -30.36
C ILE A 700 0.28 -4.01 -30.04
N SER A 701 1.57 -4.35 -30.10
CA SER A 701 2.06 -5.69 -29.76
C SER A 701 1.67 -6.14 -28.34
N LYS A 702 1.47 -5.19 -27.41
CA LYS A 702 1.02 -5.48 -26.05
C LYS A 702 -0.50 -5.75 -25.95
N PHE A 703 -1.26 -5.46 -27.00
CA PHE A 703 -2.71 -5.65 -27.06
C PHE A 703 -3.13 -6.87 -27.90
N LEU A 704 -2.19 -7.57 -28.53
CA LEU A 704 -2.47 -8.69 -29.43
C LEU A 704 -2.50 -10.03 -28.67
N GLU A 705 -3.55 -10.80 -28.93
CA GLU A 705 -3.75 -12.17 -28.46
C GLU A 705 -3.79 -13.13 -29.66
N PRO A 706 -3.31 -14.37 -29.50
CA PRO A 706 -3.40 -15.39 -30.53
C PRO A 706 -4.86 -15.78 -30.78
N LYS A 707 -5.23 -15.99 -32.05
CA LYS A 707 -6.59 -16.37 -32.42
C LYS A 707 -6.60 -17.60 -33.32
N LYS A 708 -7.15 -18.69 -32.80
CA LYS A 708 -7.37 -19.96 -33.51
C LYS A 708 -8.47 -19.77 -34.55
N ILE A 709 -8.14 -19.96 -35.82
CA ILE A 709 -9.10 -19.87 -36.94
C ILE A 709 -8.79 -20.98 -37.94
N ASP A 710 -9.81 -21.68 -38.43
CA ASP A 710 -9.66 -22.67 -39.50
C ASP A 710 -9.36 -22.00 -40.85
N SER A 711 -8.64 -22.67 -41.75
CA SER A 711 -8.22 -22.12 -43.05
C SER A 711 -9.40 -21.66 -43.92
N ASP A 712 -10.53 -22.37 -43.90
CA ASP A 712 -11.74 -21.97 -44.63
C ASP A 712 -12.35 -20.69 -44.03
N ARG A 713 -12.39 -20.60 -42.70
CA ARG A 713 -12.90 -19.43 -41.98
C ARG A 713 -12.00 -18.22 -42.15
N PHE A 714 -10.68 -18.42 -42.24
CA PHE A 714 -9.72 -17.36 -42.57
C PHE A 714 -10.02 -16.76 -43.94
N ARG A 715 -10.28 -17.58 -44.97
CA ARG A 715 -10.58 -17.11 -46.34
C ARG A 715 -11.90 -16.36 -46.44
N GLU A 716 -12.90 -16.76 -45.65
CA GLU A 716 -14.16 -16.02 -45.53
C GLU A 716 -13.93 -14.65 -44.88
N MET A 717 -13.34 -14.64 -43.68
CA MET A 717 -13.08 -13.40 -42.94
C MET A 717 -12.15 -12.45 -43.68
N TRP A 718 -11.17 -12.96 -44.44
CA TRP A 718 -10.27 -12.16 -45.27
C TRP A 718 -11.01 -11.29 -46.29
N LYS A 719 -12.14 -11.78 -46.82
CA LYS A 719 -12.99 -11.05 -47.78
C LYS A 719 -13.87 -10.00 -47.10
N GLU A 720 -14.22 -10.20 -45.82
CA GLU A 720 -15.07 -9.30 -45.04
C GLU A 720 -14.31 -8.09 -44.47
N LEU A 721 -12.98 -8.16 -44.34
CA LEU A 721 -12.17 -7.06 -43.78
C LEU A 721 -11.94 -5.95 -44.82
N GLU A 722 -12.32 -4.73 -44.44
CA GLU A 722 -12.34 -3.56 -45.33
C GLU A 722 -10.97 -2.92 -45.52
N TRP A 723 -10.14 -2.87 -44.48
CA TRP A 723 -8.86 -2.17 -44.51
C TRP A 723 -7.70 -3.12 -44.75
N GLU A 724 -6.85 -2.78 -45.72
CA GLU A 724 -5.65 -3.53 -46.10
C GLU A 724 -4.44 -2.61 -46.18
N ASN A 725 -3.30 -3.07 -45.68
CA ASN A 725 -2.01 -2.46 -45.93
C ASN A 725 -1.01 -3.52 -46.39
N THR A 726 -0.24 -3.19 -47.42
CA THR A 726 0.82 -4.07 -47.92
C THR A 726 2.16 -3.50 -47.51
N TYR A 727 2.89 -4.25 -46.68
CA TYR A 727 4.24 -3.91 -46.25
C TYR A 727 5.26 -4.71 -47.04
N THR A 728 6.23 -4.03 -47.66
CA THR A 728 7.31 -4.68 -48.41
C THR A 728 8.67 -4.21 -47.93
N LEU A 729 9.61 -5.14 -47.76
CA LEU A 729 10.98 -4.84 -47.37
C LEU A 729 11.97 -5.78 -48.09
N LYS A 730 13.07 -5.20 -48.58
CA LYS A 730 14.20 -5.94 -49.13
C LYS A 730 15.39 -5.81 -48.19
N PHE A 731 15.93 -6.92 -47.71
CA PHE A 731 17.08 -6.93 -46.80
C PHE A 731 17.97 -8.17 -47.01
N VAL A 732 19.18 -8.10 -46.46
CA VAL A 732 20.15 -9.21 -46.48
C VAL A 732 20.17 -9.82 -45.09
N THR A 733 20.02 -11.14 -44.98
CA THR A 733 20.19 -11.88 -43.73
C THR A 733 20.70 -13.28 -44.02
N ARG A 734 21.38 -13.88 -43.04
CA ARG A 734 21.87 -15.28 -43.10
C ARG A 734 20.88 -16.27 -42.50
N ARG A 735 19.86 -15.80 -41.78
CA ARG A 735 18.85 -16.62 -41.11
C ARG A 735 17.97 -17.38 -42.10
N ALA A 736 17.42 -18.51 -41.67
CA ALA A 736 16.45 -19.28 -42.44
C ALA A 736 15.12 -18.51 -42.58
N LEU A 737 14.37 -18.75 -43.66
CA LEU A 737 13.08 -18.07 -43.87
C LEU A 737 12.07 -18.43 -42.76
N GLU A 738 12.14 -19.67 -42.26
CA GLU A 738 11.33 -20.18 -41.15
C GLU A 738 11.55 -19.39 -39.86
N GLU A 739 12.81 -19.06 -39.54
CA GLU A 739 13.15 -18.27 -38.36
C GLU A 739 12.61 -16.84 -38.46
N ILE A 740 12.67 -16.23 -39.66
CA ILE A 740 12.13 -14.88 -39.89
C ILE A 740 10.61 -14.88 -39.70
N PHE A 741 9.92 -15.90 -40.25
CA PHE A 741 8.49 -16.08 -40.07
C PHE A 741 8.13 -16.30 -38.59
N GLY A 742 8.94 -17.10 -37.88
CA GLY A 742 8.84 -17.33 -36.43
C GLY A 742 8.94 -16.06 -35.60
N GLU A 743 9.95 -15.22 -35.86
CA GLU A 743 10.15 -13.96 -35.14
C GLU A 743 9.03 -12.95 -35.38
N VAL A 744 8.51 -12.88 -36.62
CA VAL A 744 7.36 -12.01 -36.95
C VAL A 744 6.09 -12.49 -36.24
N SER A 745 5.82 -13.79 -36.25
CA SER A 745 4.65 -14.35 -35.54
C SER A 745 4.75 -14.16 -34.04
N LYS A 746 5.95 -14.32 -33.47
CA LYS A 746 6.21 -14.13 -32.04
C LYS A 746 6.01 -12.67 -31.62
N ALA A 747 6.49 -11.72 -32.42
CA ALA A 747 6.33 -10.29 -32.13
C ALA A 747 4.87 -9.81 -32.19
N LEU A 748 4.03 -10.52 -32.93
CA LEU A 748 2.61 -10.23 -33.09
C LEU A 748 1.71 -11.08 -32.20
N SER A 749 2.28 -11.97 -31.37
CA SER A 749 1.56 -12.97 -30.59
C SER A 749 0.51 -13.72 -31.42
N GLY A 750 0.82 -13.98 -32.70
CA GLY A 750 -0.13 -14.51 -33.67
C GLY A 750 -0.01 -16.01 -33.85
N GLU A 751 -1.11 -16.65 -34.22
CA GLU A 751 -1.15 -18.06 -34.57
C GLU A 751 -0.89 -18.25 -36.07
N MET A 752 0.04 -19.15 -36.40
CA MET A 752 0.40 -19.44 -37.78
C MET A 752 -0.56 -20.46 -38.40
N LEU A 753 -0.98 -20.23 -39.64
CA LEU A 753 -1.92 -21.05 -40.40
C LEU A 753 -1.39 -21.25 -41.82
N ASP A 754 -1.58 -22.44 -42.38
CA ASP A 754 -1.21 -22.81 -43.75
C ASP A 754 0.23 -22.37 -44.13
N VAL A 755 1.22 -22.72 -43.31
CA VAL A 755 2.63 -22.38 -43.57
C VAL A 755 3.23 -23.39 -44.56
N GLU A 756 3.57 -22.91 -45.75
CA GLU A 756 4.37 -23.62 -46.75
C GLU A 756 5.76 -22.99 -46.77
N CYS A 757 6.79 -23.77 -46.44
CA CYS A 757 8.17 -23.29 -46.41
C CYS A 757 9.10 -24.21 -47.20
N ASP A 758 9.94 -23.59 -48.02
CA ASP A 758 11.01 -24.20 -48.79
C ASP A 758 12.27 -23.32 -48.69
N GLU A 759 13.42 -23.79 -49.15
CA GLU A 759 14.68 -23.04 -49.10
C GLU A 759 14.63 -21.74 -49.91
N SER A 760 13.76 -21.69 -50.92
CA SER A 760 13.63 -20.58 -51.87
C SER A 760 12.46 -19.63 -51.60
N TYR A 761 11.39 -20.08 -50.93
CA TYR A 761 10.24 -19.24 -50.58
C TYR A 761 9.54 -19.75 -49.31
N ALA A 762 8.87 -18.85 -48.60
CA ALA A 762 7.97 -19.21 -47.51
C ALA A 762 6.69 -18.39 -47.59
N VAL A 763 5.53 -19.03 -47.55
CA VAL A 763 4.23 -18.38 -47.55
C VAL A 763 3.44 -18.91 -46.37
N GLY A 764 2.78 -18.02 -45.64
CA GLY A 764 1.93 -18.44 -44.54
C GLY A 764 1.03 -17.32 -44.07
N ASN A 765 0.02 -17.71 -43.31
CA ASN A 765 -0.95 -16.82 -42.73
C ASN A 765 -0.72 -16.70 -41.22
N ILE A 766 -0.97 -15.52 -40.66
CA ILE A 766 -0.92 -15.27 -39.23
C ILE A 766 -2.26 -14.64 -38.84
N ALA A 767 -2.92 -15.22 -37.84
CA ALA A 767 -4.16 -14.70 -37.28
C ALA A 767 -3.94 -14.27 -35.83
N CYS A 768 -4.34 -13.03 -35.52
CA CYS A 768 -4.38 -12.51 -34.17
C CYS A 768 -5.62 -11.64 -33.95
N SER A 769 -5.92 -11.35 -32.70
CA SER A 769 -6.95 -10.39 -32.33
C SER A 769 -6.45 -9.43 -31.26
N THR A 770 -6.93 -8.20 -31.29
CA THR A 770 -6.72 -7.28 -30.16
C THR A 770 -7.52 -7.76 -28.94
N LEU A 771 -7.18 -7.32 -27.73
CA LEU A 771 -7.97 -7.53 -26.50
C LEU A 771 -9.47 -7.17 -26.64
N GLN A 772 -9.81 -6.21 -27.51
CA GLN A 772 -11.19 -5.81 -27.85
C GLN A 772 -11.89 -6.75 -28.83
N ASN A 773 -11.31 -7.92 -29.12
CA ASN A 773 -11.76 -8.93 -30.08
C ASN A 773 -11.88 -8.41 -31.54
N VAL A 774 -11.10 -7.40 -31.92
CA VAL A 774 -10.94 -6.98 -33.32
C VAL A 774 -9.94 -7.91 -34.00
N CYS A 775 -10.37 -8.55 -35.09
CA CYS A 775 -9.55 -9.51 -35.82
C CYS A 775 -8.50 -8.80 -36.69
N VAL A 776 -7.28 -9.33 -36.69
CA VAL A 776 -6.18 -8.92 -37.57
C VAL A 776 -5.70 -10.18 -38.30
N LEU A 777 -5.79 -10.15 -39.62
CA LEU A 777 -5.34 -11.25 -40.47
C LEU A 777 -4.16 -10.78 -41.29
N ILE A 778 -3.13 -11.60 -41.36
CA ILE A 778 -1.87 -11.25 -42.01
C ILE A 778 -1.49 -12.38 -42.94
N ASN A 779 -1.22 -12.07 -44.20
CA ASN A 779 -0.57 -12.97 -45.12
C ASN A 779 0.88 -12.52 -45.28
N VAL A 780 1.82 -13.46 -45.16
CA VAL A 780 3.25 -13.19 -45.28
C VAL A 780 3.81 -14.05 -46.41
N CYS A 781 4.58 -13.41 -47.29
CA CYS A 781 5.27 -14.03 -48.41
C CYS A 781 6.74 -13.60 -48.38
N LEU A 782 7.61 -14.60 -48.27
CA LEU A 782 9.05 -14.48 -48.24
C LEU A 782 9.62 -15.15 -49.49
N ARG A 783 10.51 -14.47 -50.21
CA ARG A 783 11.24 -15.03 -51.34
C ARG A 783 12.74 -14.81 -51.17
N ARG A 784 13.52 -15.86 -51.36
CA ARG A 784 14.98 -15.83 -51.27
C ARG A 784 15.61 -15.81 -52.66
N GLY A 785 16.31 -14.72 -52.96
CA GLY A 785 17.23 -14.60 -54.10
C GLY A 785 18.60 -14.12 -53.61
N GLU A 786 19.21 -13.15 -54.29
CA GLU A 786 20.39 -12.42 -53.77
C GLU A 786 20.08 -11.63 -52.48
N TYR A 787 18.81 -11.27 -52.30
CA TYR A 787 18.27 -10.61 -51.12
C TYR A 787 17.01 -11.35 -50.68
N VAL A 788 16.64 -11.22 -49.41
CA VAL A 788 15.35 -11.68 -48.91
C VAL A 788 14.31 -10.59 -49.20
N HIS A 789 13.30 -10.95 -49.97
CA HIS A 789 12.14 -10.12 -50.26
C HIS A 789 11.00 -10.53 -49.32
N PHE A 790 10.64 -9.64 -48.40
CA PHE A 790 9.50 -9.78 -47.50
C PHE A 790 8.33 -8.95 -48.04
N GLU A 791 7.20 -9.58 -48.27
CA GLU A 791 5.92 -8.96 -48.59
C GLU A 791 4.89 -9.46 -47.58
N SER A 792 4.16 -8.55 -46.94
CA SER A 792 3.07 -8.90 -46.06
C SER A 792 1.84 -8.05 -46.34
N ARG A 793 0.67 -8.70 -46.36
CA ARG A 793 -0.62 -8.04 -46.45
C ARG A 793 -1.31 -8.17 -45.10
N ILE A 794 -1.63 -7.04 -44.48
CA ILE A 794 -2.26 -6.97 -43.17
C ILE A 794 -3.66 -6.42 -43.37
N ARG A 795 -4.68 -7.13 -42.88
CA ARG A 795 -6.09 -6.74 -42.96
C ARG A 795 -6.76 -6.67 -41.59
N SER A 796 -7.62 -5.67 -41.40
CA SER A 796 -8.47 -5.54 -40.20
C SER A 796 -9.71 -4.69 -40.49
N ARG A 797 -10.62 -4.57 -39.51
CA ARG A 797 -11.80 -3.70 -39.58
C ARG A 797 -11.48 -2.23 -39.36
N LYS A 798 -10.32 -1.90 -38.78
CA LYS A 798 -9.90 -0.53 -38.46
C LYS A 798 -8.54 -0.20 -39.09
N GLU A 799 -8.44 0.97 -39.72
CA GLU A 799 -7.22 1.46 -40.38
C GLU A 799 -6.04 1.63 -39.40
N GLY A 800 -6.29 2.18 -38.20
CA GLY A 800 -5.25 2.48 -37.21
C GLY A 800 -4.51 1.24 -36.72
N ILE A 801 -5.24 0.13 -36.55
CA ILE A 801 -4.69 -1.19 -36.18
C ILE A 801 -3.76 -1.69 -37.29
N VAL A 802 -4.19 -1.63 -38.55
CA VAL A 802 -3.41 -2.11 -39.70
C VAL A 802 -2.08 -1.35 -39.83
N LYS A 803 -2.10 -0.02 -39.68
CA LYS A 803 -0.87 0.79 -39.71
C LYS A 803 0.07 0.47 -38.55
N SER A 804 -0.49 0.28 -37.35
CA SER A 804 0.26 -0.01 -36.13
C SER A 804 0.94 -1.38 -36.20
N VAL A 805 0.22 -2.41 -36.67
CA VAL A 805 0.77 -3.76 -36.88
C VAL A 805 1.88 -3.73 -37.94
N SER A 806 1.69 -2.97 -39.02
CA SER A 806 2.73 -2.80 -40.04
C SER A 806 4.00 -2.16 -39.49
N ALA A 807 3.88 -1.23 -38.54
CA ALA A 807 5.04 -0.63 -37.87
C ALA A 807 5.80 -1.66 -37.01
N VAL A 808 5.08 -2.49 -36.26
CA VAL A 808 5.67 -3.59 -35.46
C VAL A 808 6.44 -4.56 -36.36
N VAL A 809 5.83 -5.01 -37.47
CA VAL A 809 6.50 -5.87 -38.45
C VAL A 809 7.76 -5.19 -39.00
N GLY A 810 7.68 -3.90 -39.31
CA GLY A 810 8.81 -3.13 -39.80
C GLY A 810 9.98 -3.06 -38.81
N ASP A 811 9.70 -2.87 -37.51
CA ASP A 811 10.73 -2.79 -36.47
C ASP A 811 11.39 -4.15 -36.21
N VAL A 812 10.62 -5.24 -36.25
CA VAL A 812 11.15 -6.61 -36.17
C VAL A 812 12.11 -6.87 -37.34
N LEU A 813 11.71 -6.57 -38.57
CA LEU A 813 12.57 -6.82 -39.72
C LEU A 813 13.79 -5.90 -39.78
N LYS A 814 13.70 -4.66 -39.30
CA LYS A 814 14.88 -3.78 -39.14
C LYS A 814 15.87 -4.35 -38.14
N SER A 815 15.41 -4.97 -37.05
CA SER A 815 16.28 -5.63 -36.07
C SER A 815 17.05 -6.82 -36.68
N LEU A 816 16.45 -7.48 -37.67
CA LEU A 816 17.05 -8.60 -38.41
C LEU A 816 18.03 -8.16 -39.51
N LYS A 817 18.04 -6.87 -39.89
CA LYS A 817 18.88 -6.32 -40.96
C LYS A 817 20.38 -6.24 -40.60
N ASN A 818 20.73 -6.36 -39.32
CA ASN A 818 22.10 -6.21 -38.80
C ASN A 818 22.62 -7.44 -38.02
N LYS A 819 21.93 -8.58 -38.08
CA LYS A 819 22.30 -9.84 -37.40
C LYS A 819 22.53 -10.98 -38.36
#